data_AF-A0A131Y4M1-F1
#
_entry.id   AF-A0A131Y4M1-F1
#
_cell.length_a   1.000
_cell.length_b   1.000
_cell.length_c   1.000
_cell.angle_alpha   90.00
_cell.angle_beta   90.00
_cell.angle_gamma   90.00
#
_symmetry.space_group_name_H-M   'P 1'
#
loop_
_entity.id
_entity.type
_entity.pdbx_description
1 polymer ?
#
loop_
_entity_poly.entity_id
_entity_poly.type
_entity_poly.pdbx_seq_one_letter_code
_entity_poly.pdbx_strand_id
1 'polypeptide(L)'
;NNAKVTGSIPVQASLYIFIFSLHLTPRADWRRSGESRIATGPASSDDEVKTSLEAPISLREIERAIDELTPGKSPGPDGLGAAFYKAFKGDVAVALHRVVTEAYDKKAMPPSFRKTHIILIPNADPAKLLSVKSYRPISLTNVDYKVFMKVLARRLQGVITSIVGPHQTCGIKGRTIFTNIHVARSILECCDAFEGRVAMLQLDLEKAFDRVAHDVLFRILEHVNDGSVILEGVKMSYTDCFSSIIINREVSKSFQVQSSVRQGCPLSPLWFAVYLEPFCLKLLYNERIRGYRLMSSEVKVLAYADDIAVFCEDTESIREVVRVAISFCKLSGSVVNWGKCVGFWHGSWKSAPRVFENIQWTRSPAKYLGVPLEHYRDTTEYWKDEIEEARAKTLKWGGHDLSMFARATVCNLFVVAKVWYVLQALLMARASVQKLHRVFAVFVWGSGWERTSRTNLFRSVQSGGLGLAHLFLRQVVSRFIFLRDQKDLFLRTVLQVRLCHALPDFVVSSSKVDCSGVRGFLHEVVRAFHFLKVRFSIEYLSDVSRKRLYRDLVDVVLPEPLYRSSFGAGPGKDVLKRVKKMPVRSSVKTFFFQLHSGTLPVKPWLEEKGIFVPWSVNCLLRRKPETINHIFLDCWDAVFQWDILQRTLKKDLPITEYGIRF
;
A
#
# COMPACT_ATOMS: atom_id res chain seq x y z
N ASN A 1 48.88 -13.24 -24.59
CA ASN A 1 48.23 -12.06 -25.21
C ASN A 1 47.50 -11.25 -24.15
N ASN A 2 48.13 -10.15 -23.75
CA ASN A 2 47.61 -9.13 -22.85
C ASN A 2 46.46 -8.36 -23.51
N ALA A 3 45.22 -8.75 -23.24
CA ALA A 3 44.06 -7.89 -23.43
C ALA A 3 43.58 -7.42 -22.05
N LYS A 4 43.85 -6.16 -21.72
CA LYS A 4 43.19 -5.45 -20.62
C LYS A 4 41.69 -5.45 -20.90
N VAL A 5 40.92 -6.30 -20.21
CA VAL A 5 39.47 -6.20 -20.16
C VAL A 5 39.12 -5.03 -19.24
N THR A 6 39.11 -3.82 -19.79
CA THR A 6 38.45 -2.66 -19.16
C THR A 6 36.95 -2.77 -19.40
N GLY A 7 36.29 -3.70 -18.70
CA GLY A 7 34.84 -3.83 -18.68
C GLY A 7 34.30 -3.29 -17.35
N SER A 8 33.44 -2.28 -17.39
CA SER A 8 32.73 -1.78 -16.20
C SER A 8 31.87 -2.89 -15.60
N ILE A 9 32.18 -3.30 -14.36
CA ILE A 9 31.38 -4.29 -13.62
C ILE A 9 30.08 -3.60 -13.14
N PRO A 10 28.89 -4.21 -13.34
CA PRO A 10 27.65 -3.68 -12.78
C PRO A 10 27.77 -3.42 -11.27
N VAL A 11 27.20 -2.32 -10.77
CA VAL A 11 27.30 -1.89 -9.36
C VAL A 11 26.99 -3.02 -8.39
N GLN A 12 25.96 -3.84 -8.68
CA GLN A 12 25.59 -5.01 -7.87
C GLN A 12 26.68 -6.09 -7.82
N ALA A 13 27.31 -6.40 -8.95
CA ALA A 13 28.39 -7.39 -9.01
C ALA A 13 29.64 -6.86 -8.28
N SER A 14 29.94 -5.56 -8.40
CA SER A 14 31.03 -4.93 -7.64
C SER A 14 30.74 -4.89 -6.14
N LEU A 15 29.50 -4.56 -5.74
CA LEU A 15 29.08 -4.55 -4.35
C LEU A 15 29.20 -5.94 -3.73
N TYR A 16 28.78 -6.99 -4.46
CA TYR A 16 28.99 -8.39 -4.05
C TYR A 16 30.47 -8.72 -3.80
N ILE A 17 31.37 -8.33 -4.72
CA ILE A 17 32.82 -8.53 -4.58
C ILE A 17 33.39 -7.76 -3.38
N PHE A 18 32.98 -6.52 -3.18
CA PHE A 18 33.38 -5.70 -2.04
C PHE A 18 33.01 -6.32 -0.70
N ILE A 19 31.79 -6.85 -0.58
CA ILE A 19 31.35 -7.56 0.63
C ILE A 19 32.17 -8.82 0.86
N PHE A 20 32.52 -9.53 -0.21
CA PHE A 20 33.42 -10.68 -0.12
C PHE A 20 34.80 -10.28 0.43
N SER A 21 35.32 -9.11 0.04
CA SER A 21 36.59 -8.58 0.55
C SER A 21 36.52 -8.14 2.03
N LEU A 22 35.37 -7.63 2.48
CA LEU A 22 35.12 -7.27 3.88
C LEU A 22 35.10 -8.50 4.82
N HIS A 23 34.82 -9.71 4.31
CA HIS A 23 34.91 -10.94 5.10
C HIS A 23 36.35 -11.37 5.41
N LEU A 24 37.33 -10.88 4.65
CA LEU A 24 38.74 -11.28 4.78
C LEU A 24 39.56 -10.34 5.68
N THR A 25 38.96 -9.26 6.18
CA THR A 25 39.65 -8.27 7.03
C THR A 25 38.96 -8.15 8.39
N PRO A 26 39.68 -8.19 9.53
CA PRO A 26 39.11 -7.93 10.86
C PRO A 26 38.64 -6.48 11.02
N ARG A 27 37.57 -6.25 11.79
CA ARG A 27 36.97 -4.91 12.04
C ARG A 27 37.97 -3.85 12.54
N ALA A 28 39.02 -4.29 13.25
CA ALA A 28 40.10 -3.44 13.74
C ALA A 28 41.11 -2.99 12.65
N ASP A 29 41.32 -3.79 11.61
CA ASP A 29 42.30 -3.53 10.53
C ASP A 29 41.70 -2.80 9.33
N TRP A 30 40.40 -2.55 9.35
CA TRP A 30 39.67 -1.85 8.31
C TRP A 30 40.11 -0.40 8.05
N ARG A 31 40.96 0.20 8.90
CA ARG A 31 41.55 1.53 8.65
C ARG A 31 42.72 1.50 7.66
N ARG A 32 43.31 0.33 7.37
CA ARG A 32 44.52 0.19 6.53
C ARG A 32 44.26 -0.30 5.11
N SER A 33 43.09 -0.86 4.81
CA SER A 33 42.76 -1.46 3.50
C SER A 33 42.12 -0.45 2.52
N GLY A 34 42.79 0.67 2.25
CA GLY A 34 42.27 1.75 1.40
C GLY A 34 42.54 1.65 -0.11
N GLU A 35 43.11 0.55 -0.62
CA GLU A 35 43.85 0.60 -1.90
C GLU A 35 43.32 -0.20 -3.09
N SER A 36 42.09 -0.74 -3.07
CA SER A 36 41.47 -1.27 -4.30
C SER A 36 40.15 -0.59 -4.61
N ARG A 37 40.24 0.61 -5.19
CA ARG A 37 39.10 1.28 -5.83
C ARG A 37 38.80 0.55 -7.14
N ILE A 38 37.94 -0.47 -7.10
CA ILE A 38 37.35 -1.01 -8.33
C ILE A 38 36.44 0.09 -8.87
N ALA A 39 36.77 0.65 -10.03
CA ALA A 39 35.93 1.65 -10.68
C ALA A 39 34.53 1.05 -10.95
N THR A 40 33.58 1.39 -10.09
CA THR A 40 32.16 1.14 -10.30
C THR A 40 31.66 2.15 -11.33
N GLY A 41 31.56 1.71 -12.57
CA GLY A 41 30.83 2.45 -13.60
C GLY A 41 29.40 1.90 -13.67
N PRO A 42 28.36 2.74 -13.72
CA PRO A 42 27.10 2.28 -14.28
C PRO A 42 27.36 1.89 -15.73
N ALA A 43 27.17 0.61 -16.06
CA ALA A 43 27.12 0.19 -17.45
C ALA A 43 25.85 0.78 -18.07
N SER A 44 26.03 1.88 -18.81
CA SER A 44 25.15 2.54 -19.79
C SER A 44 23.97 3.42 -19.29
N SER A 45 23.90 4.60 -19.92
CA SER A 45 22.91 5.70 -19.90
C SER A 45 23.03 6.80 -18.82
N ASP A 46 23.35 8.00 -19.33
CA ASP A 46 23.23 9.36 -18.79
C ASP A 46 24.34 9.92 -17.89
N ASP A 47 25.40 10.43 -18.53
CA ASP A 47 26.27 11.47 -17.95
C ASP A 47 25.45 12.65 -17.37
N GLU A 48 24.26 12.92 -17.92
CA GLU A 48 23.31 13.89 -17.38
C GLU A 48 22.76 13.53 -15.99
N VAL A 49 22.46 12.25 -15.73
CA VAL A 49 21.97 11.80 -14.43
C VAL A 49 23.09 11.95 -13.40
N LYS A 50 24.31 11.52 -13.73
CA LYS A 50 25.46 11.68 -12.85
C LYS A 50 25.76 13.16 -12.56
N THR A 51 25.76 13.99 -13.60
CA THR A 51 25.93 15.45 -13.47
C THR A 51 24.83 16.05 -12.58
N SER A 52 23.58 15.62 -12.74
CA SER A 52 22.46 16.07 -11.90
C SER A 52 22.57 15.60 -10.44
N LEU A 53 23.14 14.43 -10.16
CA LEU A 53 23.36 13.93 -8.80
C LEU A 53 24.46 14.73 -8.08
N GLU A 54 25.50 15.11 -8.82
CA GLU A 54 26.67 15.86 -8.33
C GLU A 54 26.44 17.37 -8.26
N ALA A 55 25.46 17.90 -9.00
CA ALA A 55 25.12 19.32 -8.97
C ALA A 55 24.69 19.79 -7.56
N PRO A 56 25.02 21.03 -7.16
CA PRO A 56 24.52 21.61 -5.91
C PRO A 56 23.00 21.52 -5.77
N ILE A 57 22.49 21.44 -4.54
CA ILE A 57 21.04 21.42 -4.29
C ILE A 57 20.44 22.76 -4.71
N SER A 58 19.47 22.72 -5.62
CA SER A 58 18.85 23.93 -6.15
C SER A 58 17.64 24.38 -5.32
N LEU A 59 17.33 25.68 -5.38
CA LEU A 59 16.12 26.25 -4.76
C LEU A 59 14.84 25.52 -5.22
N ARG A 60 14.74 25.18 -6.52
CA ARG A 60 13.59 24.46 -7.09
C ARG A 60 13.38 23.09 -6.47
N GLU A 61 14.45 22.39 -6.09
CA GLU A 61 14.33 21.09 -5.39
C GLU A 61 13.72 21.26 -4.01
N ILE A 62 14.09 22.31 -3.29
CA ILE A 62 13.56 22.65 -1.96
C ILE A 62 12.08 23.05 -2.07
N GLU A 63 11.75 23.94 -3.00
CA GLU A 63 10.37 24.35 -3.28
C GLU A 63 9.46 23.15 -3.57
N ARG A 64 9.93 22.24 -4.44
CA ARG A 64 9.21 21.02 -4.77
C ARG A 64 9.08 20.08 -3.57
N ALA A 65 10.11 19.96 -2.74
CA ALA A 65 10.05 19.15 -1.53
C ALA A 65 9.00 19.69 -0.54
N ILE A 66 8.87 21.02 -0.42
CA ILE A 66 7.83 21.69 0.36
C ILE A 66 6.42 21.41 -0.20
N ASP A 67 6.23 21.51 -1.52
CA ASP A 67 4.93 21.23 -2.17
C ASP A 67 4.41 19.82 -1.86
N GLU A 68 5.33 18.86 -1.82
CA GLU A 68 5.01 17.47 -1.57
C GLU A 68 4.80 17.15 -0.06
N LEU A 69 5.01 18.09 0.86
CA LEU A 69 4.73 17.87 2.29
C LEU A 69 3.25 17.58 2.52
N THR A 70 2.93 16.63 3.39
CA THR A 70 1.54 16.33 3.76
C THR A 70 1.14 17.19 4.98
N PRO A 71 0.09 18.02 4.89
CA PRO A 71 -0.42 18.77 6.04
C PRO A 71 -0.94 17.84 7.15
N GLY A 72 -1.01 18.36 8.38
CA GLY A 72 -1.59 17.63 9.53
C GLY A 72 -0.71 16.50 10.10
N LYS A 73 0.58 16.46 9.76
CA LYS A 73 1.57 15.58 10.41
C LYS A 73 2.21 16.29 11.59
N SER A 74 2.55 15.53 12.64
CA SER A 74 3.21 16.07 13.83
C SER A 74 4.58 16.68 13.50
N PRO A 75 4.92 17.86 14.05
CA PRO A 75 6.20 18.51 13.85
C PRO A 75 7.32 17.85 14.67
N GLY A 76 8.55 18.36 14.51
CA GLY A 76 9.68 18.00 15.35
C GLY A 76 9.78 18.88 16.61
N PRO A 77 10.94 18.89 17.28
CA PRO A 77 11.24 19.75 18.42
C PRO A 77 10.89 21.24 18.28
N ASP A 78 10.93 21.80 17.08
CA ASP A 78 10.62 23.22 16.83
C ASP A 78 9.13 23.58 16.81
N GLY A 79 8.24 22.58 16.77
CA GLY A 79 6.80 22.79 16.67
C GLY A 79 6.28 23.24 15.29
N LEU A 80 7.15 23.45 14.29
CA LEU A 80 6.76 23.96 12.98
C LEU A 80 6.28 22.83 12.06
N GLY A 81 4.97 22.81 11.78
CA GLY A 81 4.34 21.79 10.93
C GLY A 81 4.41 22.11 9.43
N ALA A 82 4.10 21.11 8.59
CA ALA A 82 4.09 21.25 7.13
C ALA A 82 3.19 22.39 6.59
N ALA A 83 2.12 22.74 7.31
CA ALA A 83 1.24 23.84 6.93
C ALA A 83 1.96 25.21 6.93
N PHE A 84 2.87 25.43 7.89
CA PHE A 84 3.70 26.63 7.96
C PHE A 84 4.60 26.75 6.73
N TYR A 85 5.38 25.70 6.42
CA TYR A 85 6.29 25.69 5.27
C TYR A 85 5.56 25.88 3.94
N LYS A 86 4.32 25.36 3.82
CA LYS A 86 3.50 25.57 2.63
C LYS A 86 2.94 26.98 2.53
N ALA A 87 2.52 27.58 3.64
CA ALA A 87 1.98 28.94 3.66
C ALA A 87 3.07 29.99 3.34
N PHE A 88 4.27 29.82 3.88
CA PHE A 88 5.40 30.76 3.74
C PHE A 88 6.48 30.25 2.77
N LYS A 89 6.08 29.45 1.77
CA LYS A 89 7.00 28.76 0.86
C LYS A 89 8.01 29.72 0.20
N GLY A 90 7.53 30.88 -0.26
CA GLY A 90 8.36 31.86 -0.98
C GLY A 90 9.58 32.30 -0.18
N ASP A 91 9.39 32.65 1.09
CA ASP A 91 10.46 33.14 1.95
C ASP A 91 11.29 31.99 2.53
N VAL A 92 10.62 30.94 3.02
CA VAL A 92 11.28 29.83 3.73
C VAL A 92 12.15 28.99 2.78
N ALA A 93 11.75 28.80 1.52
CA ALA A 93 12.55 28.04 0.56
C ALA A 93 13.91 28.72 0.30
N VAL A 94 13.93 30.06 0.17
CA VAL A 94 15.16 30.84 -0.04
C VAL A 94 16.07 30.75 1.17
N ALA A 95 15.51 30.89 2.38
CA ALA A 95 16.28 30.76 3.62
C ALA A 95 16.85 29.34 3.78
N LEU A 96 16.05 28.30 3.57
CA LEU A 96 16.50 26.90 3.63
C LEU A 96 17.57 26.59 2.59
N HIS A 97 17.48 27.15 1.38
CA HIS A 97 18.52 26.99 0.37
C HIS A 97 19.86 27.50 0.87
N ARG A 98 19.92 28.71 1.45
CA ARG A 98 21.15 29.27 2.04
C ARG A 98 21.70 28.38 3.16
N VAL A 99 20.82 27.89 4.05
CA VAL A 99 21.21 26.98 5.14
C VAL A 99 21.79 25.67 4.60
N VAL A 100 21.20 25.10 3.55
CA VAL A 100 21.70 23.86 2.93
C VAL A 100 23.04 24.11 2.24
N THR A 101 23.19 25.20 1.48
CA THR A 101 24.48 25.58 0.85
C THR A 101 25.57 25.70 1.91
N GLU A 102 25.33 26.48 2.96
CA GLU A 102 26.29 26.67 4.05
C GLU A 102 26.62 25.34 4.76
N ALA A 103 25.64 24.45 4.93
CA ALA A 103 25.86 23.14 5.53
C ALA A 103 26.85 22.30 4.70
N TYR A 104 26.75 22.32 3.36
CA TYR A 104 27.70 21.64 2.48
C TYR A 104 29.07 22.31 2.48
N ASP A 105 29.15 23.64 2.49
CA ASP A 105 30.42 24.38 2.55
C ASP A 105 31.19 24.06 3.84
N LYS A 106 30.48 24.00 4.97
CA LYS A 106 31.04 23.68 6.30
C LYS A 106 31.14 22.18 6.58
N LYS A 107 30.58 21.33 5.72
CA LYS A 107 30.43 19.88 5.94
C LYS A 107 29.78 19.54 7.28
N ALA A 108 28.78 20.32 7.69
CA ALA A 108 28.14 20.18 9.00
C ALA A 108 26.68 20.65 8.99
N MET A 109 25.78 19.86 9.58
CA MET A 109 24.38 20.24 9.72
C MET A 109 24.18 21.36 10.75
N PRO A 110 23.17 22.23 10.59
CA PRO A 110 22.81 23.19 11.63
C PRO A 110 22.38 22.48 12.92
N PRO A 111 22.60 23.07 14.11
CA PRO A 111 22.30 22.42 15.39
C PRO A 111 20.85 21.93 15.54
N SER A 112 19.88 22.61 14.92
CA SER A 112 18.47 22.20 14.94
C SER A 112 18.23 20.87 14.22
N PHE A 113 18.93 20.59 13.11
CA PHE A 113 18.77 19.36 12.31
C PHE A 113 19.33 18.12 13.03
N ARG A 114 20.23 18.35 14.00
CA ARG A 114 20.87 17.29 14.79
C ARG A 114 20.01 16.81 15.95
N LYS A 115 18.94 17.53 16.31
CA LYS A 115 18.04 17.21 17.42
C LYS A 115 16.77 16.52 16.93
N THR A 116 16.32 15.49 17.65
CA THR A 116 15.12 14.73 17.31
C THR A 116 14.36 14.34 18.58
N HIS A 117 13.04 14.33 18.53
CA HIS A 117 12.23 13.72 19.58
C HIS A 117 11.77 12.32 19.17
N ILE A 118 11.79 11.36 20.08
CA ILE A 118 11.28 10.01 19.86
C ILE A 118 9.97 9.86 20.62
N ILE A 119 8.90 9.50 19.92
CA ILE A 119 7.62 9.12 20.52
C ILE A 119 7.41 7.62 20.38
N LEU A 120 6.84 7.00 21.41
CA LEU A 120 6.55 5.57 21.44
C LEU A 120 5.10 5.32 21.02
N ILE A 121 4.90 4.59 19.92
CA ILE A 121 3.56 4.16 19.49
C ILE A 121 3.35 2.72 19.95
N PRO A 122 2.27 2.41 20.70
CA PRO A 122 1.99 1.04 21.11
C PRO A 122 1.73 0.14 19.89
N ASN A 123 2.34 -1.04 19.88
CA ASN A 123 1.94 -2.10 18.96
C ASN A 123 0.51 -2.56 19.32
N ALA A 124 -0.21 -3.09 18.34
CA ALA A 124 -1.66 -3.26 18.40
C ALA A 124 -2.22 -4.24 19.46
N ASP A 125 -1.37 -4.91 20.26
CA ASP A 125 -1.78 -5.91 21.25
C ASP A 125 -1.76 -5.33 22.67
N PRO A 126 -2.93 -5.00 23.27
CA PRO A 126 -3.01 -4.40 24.60
C PRO A 126 -2.38 -5.26 25.70
N ALA A 127 -2.44 -6.59 25.58
CA ALA A 127 -1.93 -7.51 26.58
C ALA A 127 -0.40 -7.48 26.67
N LYS A 128 0.28 -7.01 25.62
CA LYS A 128 1.75 -6.95 25.54
C LYS A 128 2.34 -5.61 25.94
N LEU A 129 1.52 -4.61 26.29
CA LEU A 129 1.96 -3.23 26.58
C LEU A 129 2.80 -3.08 27.85
N LEU A 130 2.89 -4.12 28.68
CA LEU A 130 3.81 -4.18 29.83
C LEU A 130 5.29 -4.32 29.42
N SER A 131 5.57 -4.71 28.16
CA SER A 131 6.94 -4.79 27.64
C SER A 131 7.29 -3.58 26.79
N VAL A 132 8.46 -2.97 27.04
CA VAL A 132 9.02 -1.91 26.18
C VAL A 132 9.20 -2.38 24.73
N LYS A 133 9.42 -3.69 24.51
CA LYS A 133 9.52 -4.30 23.16
C LYS A 133 8.23 -4.20 22.35
N SER A 134 7.11 -3.90 23.00
CA SER A 134 5.79 -3.73 22.38
C SER A 134 5.51 -2.30 21.93
N TYR A 135 6.50 -1.40 22.01
CA TYR A 135 6.38 -0.04 21.50
C TYR A 135 7.29 0.17 20.30
N ARG A 136 6.75 0.84 19.28
CA ARG A 136 7.50 1.26 18.12
C ARG A 136 8.00 2.70 18.33
N PRO A 137 9.32 2.94 18.35
CA PRO A 137 9.85 4.29 18.40
C PRO A 137 9.67 4.98 17.04
N ILE A 138 9.14 6.20 17.04
CA ILE A 138 9.03 7.07 15.86
C ILE A 138 9.82 8.35 16.11
N SER A 139 10.72 8.66 15.19
CA SER A 139 11.54 9.86 15.20
C SER A 139 10.77 11.05 14.62
N LEU A 140 10.43 12.01 15.48
CA LEU A 140 9.90 13.31 15.13
C LEU A 140 11.06 14.27 14.85
N THR A 141 11.49 14.31 13.59
CA THR A 141 12.44 15.31 13.09
C THR A 141 11.72 16.60 12.67
N ASN A 142 12.42 17.73 12.77
CA ASN A 142 11.93 19.01 12.27
C ASN A 142 11.62 18.95 10.76
N VAL A 143 10.70 19.81 10.32
CA VAL A 143 10.20 19.77 8.94
C VAL A 143 11.23 20.33 7.94
N ASP A 144 12.06 21.29 8.33
CA ASP A 144 13.23 21.76 7.58
C ASP A 144 14.19 20.62 7.22
N TYR A 145 14.56 19.79 8.20
CA TYR A 145 15.35 18.58 7.99
C TYR A 145 14.63 17.59 7.06
N LYS A 146 13.30 17.43 7.21
CA LYS A 146 12.52 16.55 6.32
C LYS A 146 12.51 17.06 4.89
N VAL A 147 12.48 18.37 4.66
CA VAL A 147 12.59 18.98 3.32
C VAL A 147 13.93 18.60 2.71
N PHE A 148 15.03 18.81 3.44
CA PHE A 148 16.37 18.44 3.00
C PHE A 148 16.50 16.94 2.68
N MET A 149 16.06 16.06 3.60
CA MET A 149 16.05 14.61 3.37
C MET A 149 15.21 14.17 2.18
N LYS A 150 14.13 14.89 1.88
CA LYS A 150 13.26 14.59 0.74
C LYS A 150 13.92 14.95 -0.59
N VAL A 151 14.71 16.03 -0.63
CA VAL A 151 15.55 16.34 -1.79
C VAL A 151 16.51 15.19 -2.06
N LEU A 152 17.28 14.76 -1.05
CA LEU A 152 18.21 13.63 -1.18
C LEU A 152 17.49 12.34 -1.59
N ALA A 153 16.33 12.05 -0.98
CA ALA A 153 15.56 10.86 -1.32
C ALA A 153 15.10 10.86 -2.77
N ARG A 154 14.75 12.03 -3.33
CA ARG A 154 14.36 12.14 -4.74
C ARG A 154 15.53 11.86 -5.67
N ARG A 155 16.71 12.42 -5.36
CA ARG A 155 17.93 12.16 -6.15
C ARG A 155 18.29 10.68 -6.13
N LEU A 156 18.29 10.06 -4.94
CA LEU A 156 18.56 8.63 -4.79
C LEU A 156 17.53 7.76 -5.54
N GLN A 157 16.24 8.11 -5.55
CA GLN A 157 15.23 7.38 -6.32
C GLN A 157 15.51 7.36 -7.83
N GLY A 158 16.26 8.34 -8.35
CA GLY A 158 16.68 8.36 -9.75
C GLY A 158 17.64 7.23 -10.11
N VAL A 159 18.43 6.76 -9.14
CA VAL A 159 19.49 5.74 -9.36
C VAL A 159 19.31 4.47 -8.55
N ILE A 160 18.41 4.42 -7.56
CA ILE A 160 18.31 3.30 -6.61
C ILE A 160 18.13 1.93 -7.28
N THR A 161 17.56 1.87 -8.49
CA THR A 161 17.35 0.63 -9.22
C THR A 161 18.61 0.04 -9.85
N SER A 162 19.69 0.83 -10.02
CA SER A 162 21.01 0.31 -10.39
C SER A 162 21.76 -0.28 -9.19
N ILE A 163 21.50 0.25 -7.99
CA ILE A 163 22.11 -0.18 -6.73
C ILE A 163 21.41 -1.42 -6.19
N VAL A 164 20.08 -1.35 -6.03
CA VAL A 164 19.26 -2.34 -5.33
C VAL A 164 18.49 -3.18 -6.33
N GLY A 165 18.73 -4.50 -6.32
CA GLY A 165 18.11 -5.45 -7.24
C GLY A 165 16.58 -5.54 -7.09
N PRO A 166 15.86 -6.14 -8.06
CA PRO A 166 14.39 -6.18 -8.08
C PRO A 166 13.77 -6.97 -6.91
N HIS A 167 14.56 -7.76 -6.19
CA HIS A 167 14.14 -8.57 -5.05
C HIS A 167 13.67 -7.71 -3.86
N GLN A 168 14.15 -6.47 -3.69
CA GLN A 168 13.71 -5.53 -2.65
C GLN A 168 12.65 -4.58 -3.21
N THR A 169 11.43 -4.64 -2.69
CA THR A 169 10.31 -3.85 -3.23
C THR A 169 9.83 -2.71 -2.35
N CYS A 170 10.30 -2.59 -1.10
CA CYS A 170 9.87 -1.53 -0.20
C CYS A 170 10.56 -0.20 -0.51
N GLY A 171 9.77 0.89 -0.51
CA GLY A 171 10.29 2.25 -0.62
C GLY A 171 10.82 2.67 -2.00
N ILE A 172 10.94 1.75 -2.95
CA ILE A 172 11.51 2.02 -4.29
C ILE A 172 10.40 2.34 -5.29
N LYS A 173 10.53 3.47 -5.99
CA LYS A 173 9.52 3.92 -6.96
C LYS A 173 9.32 2.89 -8.08
N GLY A 174 8.07 2.59 -8.39
CA GLY A 174 7.71 1.61 -9.42
C GLY A 174 7.69 0.15 -8.96
N ARG A 175 8.12 -0.14 -7.72
CA ARG A 175 7.98 -1.46 -7.11
C ARG A 175 6.75 -1.51 -6.21
N THR A 176 6.22 -2.71 -5.98
CA THR A 176 5.01 -2.93 -5.18
C THR A 176 5.14 -4.18 -4.34
N ILE A 177 4.64 -4.10 -3.11
CA ILE A 177 4.53 -5.22 -2.15
C ILE A 177 3.82 -6.44 -2.76
N PHE A 178 2.86 -6.20 -3.65
CA PHE A 178 2.10 -7.26 -4.31
C PHE A 178 2.95 -8.10 -5.26
N THR A 179 4.09 -7.59 -5.76
CA THR A 179 5.02 -8.40 -6.56
C THR A 179 5.53 -9.56 -5.72
N ASN A 180 6.03 -9.29 -4.51
CA ASN A 180 6.54 -10.33 -3.61
C ASN A 180 5.44 -11.34 -3.25
N ILE A 181 4.24 -10.85 -2.92
CA ILE A 181 3.10 -11.70 -2.57
C ILE A 181 2.72 -12.60 -3.75
N HIS A 182 2.65 -12.04 -4.97
CA HIS A 182 2.34 -12.82 -6.17
C HIS A 182 3.43 -13.82 -6.52
N VAL A 183 4.71 -13.47 -6.39
CA VAL A 183 5.82 -14.41 -6.60
C VAL A 183 5.71 -15.56 -5.60
N ALA A 184 5.60 -15.26 -4.30
CA ALA A 184 5.47 -16.29 -3.26
C ALA A 184 4.27 -17.22 -3.51
N ARG A 185 3.07 -16.67 -3.80
CA ARG A 185 1.90 -17.49 -4.14
C ARG A 185 2.12 -18.33 -5.40
N SER A 186 2.70 -17.74 -6.45
CA SER A 186 2.91 -18.43 -7.72
C SER A 186 3.95 -19.56 -7.59
N ILE A 187 4.95 -19.40 -6.70
CA ILE A 187 5.86 -20.49 -6.32
C ILE A 187 5.07 -21.67 -5.73
N LEU A 188 4.12 -21.42 -4.82
CA LEU A 188 3.29 -22.49 -4.25
C LEU A 188 2.41 -23.16 -5.31
N GLU A 189 1.71 -22.37 -6.14
CA GLU A 189 0.82 -22.86 -7.21
C GLU A 189 1.59 -23.62 -8.31
N CYS A 190 2.84 -23.26 -8.59
CA CYS A 190 3.70 -23.99 -9.52
C CYS A 190 4.31 -25.22 -8.88
N CYS A 191 4.73 -25.15 -7.61
CA CYS A 191 5.23 -26.29 -6.88
C CYS A 191 4.18 -27.41 -6.83
N ASP A 192 2.92 -27.07 -6.64
CA ASP A 192 1.80 -28.02 -6.73
C ASP A 192 1.60 -28.60 -8.13
N ALA A 193 1.62 -27.73 -9.15
CA ALA A 193 1.31 -28.14 -10.53
C ALA A 193 2.40 -29.02 -11.16
N PHE A 194 3.65 -28.86 -10.72
CA PHE A 194 4.81 -29.62 -11.19
C PHE A 194 5.27 -30.68 -10.19
N GLU A 195 4.47 -30.95 -9.16
CA GLU A 195 4.77 -31.95 -8.10
C GLU A 195 6.16 -31.79 -7.48
N GLY A 196 6.60 -30.54 -7.36
CA GLY A 196 7.92 -30.17 -6.87
C GLY A 196 7.97 -30.07 -5.35
N ARG A 197 9.02 -29.40 -4.87
CA ARG A 197 9.15 -29.01 -3.46
C ARG A 197 9.83 -27.66 -3.34
N VAL A 198 9.50 -26.95 -2.28
CA VAL A 198 10.15 -25.70 -1.90
C VAL A 198 10.02 -25.49 -0.40
N ALA A 199 11.04 -24.92 0.21
CA ALA A 199 11.03 -24.43 1.57
C ALA A 199 11.09 -22.91 1.51
N MET A 200 10.25 -22.22 2.26
CA MET A 200 10.31 -20.77 2.40
C MET A 200 10.69 -20.43 3.82
N LEU A 201 11.78 -19.70 3.99
CA LEU A 201 12.28 -19.19 5.25
C LEU A 201 12.01 -17.69 5.35
N GLN A 202 11.21 -17.28 6.33
CA GLN A 202 11.00 -15.88 6.68
C GLN A 202 11.96 -15.50 7.80
N LEU A 203 12.89 -14.59 7.49
CA LEU A 203 13.85 -14.04 8.44
C LEU A 203 13.28 -12.76 9.08
N ASP A 204 13.37 -12.66 10.40
CA ASP A 204 12.99 -11.48 11.19
C ASP A 204 14.27 -10.82 11.72
N LEU A 205 14.50 -9.55 11.37
CA LEU A 205 15.62 -8.77 11.90
C LEU A 205 15.20 -7.98 13.14
N GLU A 206 15.93 -8.13 14.24
CA GLU A 206 15.59 -7.48 15.50
C GLU A 206 15.86 -5.96 15.42
N LYS A 207 14.80 -5.14 15.49
CA LYS A 207 14.89 -3.67 15.43
C LYS A 207 15.73 -3.19 14.24
N ALA A 208 15.42 -3.70 13.06
CA ALA A 208 16.26 -3.57 11.86
C ALA A 208 16.72 -2.13 11.57
N PHE A 209 15.82 -1.15 11.69
CA PHE A 209 16.13 0.27 11.47
C PHE A 209 17.06 0.85 12.55
N ASP A 210 16.88 0.46 13.82
CA ASP A 210 17.62 1.02 14.96
C ASP A 210 19.03 0.43 15.08
N ARG A 211 19.24 -0.77 14.53
CA ARG A 211 20.53 -1.47 14.51
C ARG A 211 21.43 -1.14 13.32
N VAL A 212 21.02 -0.26 12.42
CA VAL A 212 21.88 0.16 11.30
C VAL A 212 23.12 0.88 11.84
N ALA A 213 24.28 0.24 11.71
CA ALA A 213 25.56 0.81 12.12
C ALA A 213 26.02 1.83 11.08
N HIS A 214 26.28 3.07 11.52
CA HIS A 214 26.60 4.19 10.61
C HIS A 214 27.93 3.98 9.89
N ASP A 215 28.93 3.39 10.56
CA ASP A 215 30.24 3.07 9.98
C ASP A 215 30.13 2.10 8.80
N VAL A 216 29.31 1.06 8.94
CA VAL A 216 29.03 0.08 7.87
C VAL A 216 28.26 0.75 6.74
N LEU A 217 27.22 1.51 7.07
CA LEU A 217 26.41 2.22 6.07
C LEU A 217 27.30 3.16 5.23
N PHE A 218 28.13 4.01 5.85
CA PHE A 218 28.97 4.96 5.13
C PHE A 218 29.94 4.26 4.17
N ARG A 219 30.50 3.12 4.55
CA ARG A 219 31.40 2.35 3.67
C ARG A 219 30.68 1.72 2.48
N ILE A 220 29.47 1.22 2.68
CA ILE A 220 28.63 0.75 1.57
C ILE A 220 28.40 1.91 0.60
N LEU A 221 28.08 3.10 1.11
CA LEU A 221 27.84 4.27 0.26
C LEU A 221 29.10 4.78 -0.45
N GLU A 222 30.25 4.76 0.22
CA GLU A 222 31.55 5.08 -0.38
C GLU A 222 31.89 4.12 -1.52
N HIS A 223 31.56 2.83 -1.38
CA HIS A 223 31.78 1.84 -2.43
C HIS A 223 30.82 2.00 -3.60
N VAL A 224 29.54 2.26 -3.32
CA VAL A 224 28.53 2.49 -4.35
C VAL A 224 28.87 3.72 -5.20
N ASN A 225 29.35 4.80 -4.57
CA ASN A 225 29.89 6.00 -5.23
C ASN A 225 28.93 6.71 -6.22
N ASP A 226 27.61 6.66 -5.97
CA ASP A 226 26.56 7.22 -6.84
C ASP A 226 26.22 8.70 -6.54
N GLY A 227 27.21 9.52 -6.21
CA GLY A 227 27.09 10.98 -6.06
C GLY A 227 27.55 11.52 -4.71
N SER A 228 28.58 12.38 -4.76
CA SER A 228 29.22 12.99 -3.59
C SER A 228 28.25 13.81 -2.74
N VAL A 229 27.31 14.51 -3.36
CA VAL A 229 26.30 15.34 -2.67
C VAL A 229 25.40 14.49 -1.77
N ILE A 230 24.98 13.31 -2.23
CA ILE A 230 24.13 12.41 -1.44
C ILE A 230 24.93 11.83 -0.28
N LEU A 231 26.12 11.31 -0.56
CA LEU A 231 27.01 10.73 0.44
C LEU A 231 27.33 11.73 1.56
N GLU A 232 27.77 12.94 1.19
CA GLU A 232 28.11 14.00 2.14
C GLU A 232 26.88 14.45 2.92
N GLY A 233 25.75 14.66 2.24
CA GLY A 233 24.48 15.01 2.87
C GLY A 233 24.06 14.03 3.96
N VAL A 234 24.28 12.74 3.73
CA VAL A 234 24.01 11.66 4.69
C VAL A 234 25.02 11.66 5.82
N LYS A 235 26.34 11.70 5.53
CA LYS A 235 27.38 11.77 6.56
C LYS A 235 27.13 12.92 7.54
N MET A 236 26.87 14.11 7.02
CA MET A 236 26.52 15.28 7.82
C MET A 236 25.25 15.09 8.65
N SER A 237 24.24 14.38 8.11
CA SER A 237 22.96 14.17 8.79
C SER A 237 23.03 13.21 9.97
N TYR A 238 23.91 12.22 9.91
CA TYR A 238 24.04 11.18 10.94
C TYR A 238 25.21 11.42 11.91
N THR A 239 26.14 12.32 11.58
CA THR A 239 27.21 12.74 12.48
C THR A 239 26.65 13.64 13.59
N ASP A 240 27.10 13.41 14.84
CA ASP A 240 26.72 14.19 16.03
C ASP A 240 25.22 14.44 16.19
N CYS A 241 24.42 13.42 15.89
CA CYS A 241 22.97 13.50 16.07
C CYS A 241 22.52 13.01 17.45
N PHE A 242 21.51 13.68 17.98
CA PHE A 242 21.01 13.51 19.33
C PHE A 242 19.50 13.32 19.33
N SER A 243 19.02 12.47 20.23
CA SER A 243 17.60 12.23 20.43
C SER A 243 17.20 12.38 21.90
N SER A 244 15.98 12.82 22.13
CA SER A 244 15.30 12.76 23.44
C SER A 244 14.00 11.98 23.29
N ILE A 245 13.61 11.22 24.31
CA ILE A 245 12.36 10.45 24.32
C ILE A 245 11.27 11.29 24.94
N ILE A 246 10.08 11.32 24.34
CA ILE A 246 8.88 11.91 24.92
C ILE A 246 8.13 10.84 25.69
N ILE A 247 8.01 11.01 27.00
CA ILE A 247 7.28 10.11 27.91
C ILE A 247 6.30 10.96 28.70
N ASN A 248 5.01 10.60 28.71
CA ASN A 248 3.98 11.34 29.45
C ASN A 248 3.97 12.86 29.20
N ARG A 249 4.27 13.27 27.96
CA ARG A 249 4.40 14.68 27.51
C ARG A 249 5.63 15.42 28.03
N GLU A 250 6.53 14.74 28.73
CA GLU A 250 7.83 15.27 29.16
C GLU A 250 8.95 14.78 28.23
N VAL A 251 9.94 15.66 28.01
CA VAL A 251 11.11 15.37 27.17
C VAL A 251 12.26 14.90 28.05
N SER A 252 12.79 13.71 27.76
CA SER A 252 13.93 13.15 28.49
C SER A 252 15.22 13.92 28.22
N LYS A 253 16.25 13.62 29.03
CA LYS A 253 17.63 13.99 28.69
C LYS A 253 18.00 13.48 27.30
N SER A 254 18.76 14.30 26.59
CA SER A 254 19.25 14.02 25.25
C SER A 254 20.39 13.01 25.29
N PHE A 255 20.43 12.09 24.34
CA PHE A 255 21.49 11.10 24.16
C PHE A 255 21.94 11.06 22.70
N GLN A 256 23.22 10.73 22.48
CA GLN A 256 23.79 10.62 21.14
C GLN A 256 23.32 9.33 20.46
N VAL A 257 22.95 9.42 19.18
CA VAL A 257 22.54 8.26 18.39
C VAL A 257 23.76 7.71 17.65
N GLN A 258 24.18 6.50 18.03
CA GLN A 258 25.35 5.81 17.44
C GLN A 258 24.98 4.79 16.35
N SER A 259 23.74 4.29 16.38
CA SER A 259 23.18 3.40 15.38
C SER A 259 21.70 3.74 15.20
N SER A 260 21.25 3.82 13.95
CA SER A 260 19.85 3.92 13.53
C SER A 260 19.75 4.64 12.18
N VAL A 261 18.82 4.19 11.34
CA VAL A 261 18.15 5.05 10.36
C VAL A 261 16.84 5.57 10.96
N ARG A 262 16.73 6.90 11.14
CA ARG A 262 15.61 7.56 11.84
C ARG A 262 14.25 7.09 11.29
N GLN A 263 13.41 6.46 12.11
CA GLN A 263 12.09 5.99 11.69
C GLN A 263 11.14 7.19 11.47
N GLY A 264 10.71 7.41 10.23
CA GLY A 264 9.90 8.57 9.84
C GLY A 264 10.65 9.63 9.04
N CYS A 265 11.96 9.49 8.87
CA CYS A 265 12.73 10.26 7.90
C CYS A 265 12.40 9.79 6.46
N PRO A 266 12.16 10.71 5.50
CA PRO A 266 11.85 10.35 4.10
C PRO A 266 12.88 9.46 3.41
N LEU A 267 14.16 9.61 3.78
CA LEU A 267 15.30 8.96 3.14
C LEU A 267 15.62 7.58 3.75
N SER A 268 15.28 7.35 5.02
CA SER A 268 15.62 6.13 5.75
C SER A 268 15.22 4.81 5.07
N PRO A 269 14.03 4.66 4.44
CA PRO A 269 13.67 3.39 3.79
C PRO A 269 14.60 3.01 2.64
N LEU A 270 15.08 3.99 1.86
CA LEU A 270 15.99 3.75 0.75
C LEU A 270 17.38 3.35 1.26
N TRP A 271 17.84 3.98 2.34
CA TRP A 271 19.11 3.58 2.95
C TRP A 271 19.07 2.23 3.60
N PHE A 272 17.97 1.89 4.23
CA PHE A 272 17.80 0.54 4.74
C PHE A 272 17.86 -0.49 3.61
N ALA A 273 17.27 -0.20 2.45
CA ALA A 273 17.38 -1.06 1.27
C ALA A 273 18.84 -1.21 0.79
N VAL A 274 19.60 -0.12 0.68
CA VAL A 274 21.03 -0.16 0.31
C VAL A 274 21.87 -0.91 1.35
N TYR A 275 21.58 -0.71 2.63
CA TYR A 275 22.26 -1.38 3.74
C TYR A 275 22.03 -2.90 3.75
N LEU A 276 20.83 -3.33 3.36
CA LEU A 276 20.44 -4.74 3.30
C LEU A 276 20.85 -5.42 1.98
N GLU A 277 21.05 -4.65 0.91
CA GLU A 277 21.43 -5.15 -0.41
C GLU A 277 22.63 -6.13 -0.36
N PRO A 278 23.71 -5.85 0.40
CA PRO A 278 24.78 -6.81 0.62
C PRO A 278 24.37 -8.23 0.99
N PHE A 279 23.45 -8.35 1.93
CA PHE A 279 22.94 -9.63 2.38
C PHE A 279 22.18 -10.33 1.25
N CYS A 280 21.32 -9.60 0.55
CA CYS A 280 20.49 -10.15 -0.51
C CYS A 280 21.33 -10.60 -1.72
N LEU A 281 22.33 -9.81 -2.13
CA LEU A 281 23.26 -10.19 -3.19
C LEU A 281 24.08 -11.43 -2.79
N LYS A 282 24.48 -11.54 -1.52
CA LYS A 282 25.19 -12.73 -1.04
C LYS A 282 24.32 -13.99 -1.15
N LEU A 283 23.01 -13.89 -0.89
CA LEU A 283 22.09 -15.00 -1.09
C LEU A 283 21.87 -15.33 -2.57
N LEU A 284 21.70 -14.30 -3.41
CA LEU A 284 21.43 -14.46 -4.85
C LEU A 284 22.58 -15.15 -5.58
N TYR A 285 23.80 -14.68 -5.39
CA TYR A 285 25.00 -15.17 -6.09
C TYR A 285 25.72 -16.31 -5.38
N ASN A 286 25.19 -16.85 -4.29
CA ASN A 286 25.75 -18.06 -3.69
C ASN A 286 25.25 -19.30 -4.46
N GLU A 287 26.15 -19.98 -5.14
CA GLU A 287 25.88 -21.20 -5.92
C GLU A 287 25.45 -22.38 -5.04
N ARG A 288 25.80 -22.36 -3.75
CA ARG A 288 25.38 -23.39 -2.79
C ARG A 288 23.93 -23.22 -2.34
N ILE A 289 23.30 -22.08 -2.63
CA ILE A 289 21.89 -21.81 -2.34
C ILE A 289 21.12 -21.99 -3.64
N ARG A 290 20.24 -23.00 -3.68
CA ARG A 290 19.32 -23.27 -4.79
C ARG A 290 17.93 -22.75 -4.43
N GLY A 291 17.49 -21.73 -5.15
CA GLY A 291 16.15 -21.18 -5.04
C GLY A 291 15.13 -22.01 -5.79
N TYR A 292 13.87 -21.58 -5.74
CA TYR A 292 12.83 -22.23 -6.53
C TYR A 292 13.00 -21.90 -8.00
N ARG A 293 13.16 -22.93 -8.85
CA ARG A 293 13.34 -22.78 -10.28
C ARG A 293 12.08 -23.13 -11.06
N LEU A 294 11.70 -22.26 -12.00
CA LEU A 294 10.72 -22.52 -13.04
C LEU A 294 11.34 -22.19 -14.38
N MET A 295 11.57 -23.21 -15.22
CA MET A 295 12.30 -23.07 -16.48
C MET A 295 13.67 -22.41 -16.24
N SER A 296 13.98 -21.30 -16.92
CA SER A 296 15.23 -20.53 -16.74
C SER A 296 15.17 -19.49 -15.63
N SER A 297 14.03 -19.31 -14.95
CA SER A 297 13.86 -18.33 -13.89
C SER A 297 14.04 -18.98 -12.51
N GLU A 298 14.86 -18.38 -11.65
CA GLU A 298 15.08 -18.83 -10.28
C GLU A 298 14.74 -17.70 -9.30
N VAL A 299 14.02 -18.03 -8.23
CA VAL A 299 13.74 -17.11 -7.12
C VAL A 299 14.40 -17.63 -5.86
N LYS A 300 15.40 -16.90 -5.36
CA LYS A 300 16.07 -17.20 -4.09
C LYS A 300 15.60 -16.31 -2.95
N VAL A 301 15.42 -15.01 -3.17
CA VAL A 301 15.10 -14.04 -2.11
C VAL A 301 14.08 -13.01 -2.57
N LEU A 302 13.18 -12.64 -1.65
CA LEU A 302 12.26 -11.52 -1.74
C LEU A 302 12.37 -10.70 -0.46
N ALA A 303 12.53 -9.40 -0.57
CA ALA A 303 12.62 -8.49 0.56
C ALA A 303 11.58 -7.37 0.46
N TYR A 304 11.00 -7.00 1.60
CA TYR A 304 10.17 -5.81 1.75
C TYR A 304 10.56 -5.10 3.04
N ALA A 305 11.46 -4.13 2.92
CA ALA A 305 12.21 -3.58 4.05
C ALA A 305 12.90 -4.72 4.80
N ASP A 306 12.60 -4.91 6.08
CA ASP A 306 13.17 -5.91 6.98
C ASP A 306 12.48 -7.29 6.90
N ASP A 307 11.32 -7.39 6.25
CA ASP A 307 10.66 -8.67 5.98
C ASP A 307 11.36 -9.40 4.82
N ILE A 308 12.18 -10.41 5.12
CA ILE A 308 12.96 -11.16 4.13
C ILE A 308 12.42 -12.58 4.02
N ALA A 309 12.09 -13.01 2.81
CA ALA A 309 11.72 -14.38 2.49
C ALA A 309 12.77 -15.01 1.58
N VAL A 310 13.28 -16.17 1.96
CA VAL A 310 14.25 -16.94 1.20
C VAL A 310 13.62 -18.27 0.78
N PHE A 311 13.79 -18.67 -0.47
CA PHE A 311 13.26 -19.91 -1.03
C PHE A 311 14.40 -20.89 -1.27
N CYS A 312 14.20 -22.16 -0.88
CA CYS A 312 15.20 -23.22 -0.99
C CYS A 312 14.56 -24.51 -1.56
N GLU A 313 15.24 -25.18 -2.50
CA GLU A 313 14.80 -26.48 -3.04
C GLU A 313 15.30 -27.70 -2.23
N ASP A 314 16.26 -27.48 -1.34
CA ASP A 314 16.88 -28.51 -0.51
C ASP A 314 17.30 -27.99 0.88
N THR A 315 17.61 -28.91 1.79
CA THR A 315 17.97 -28.58 3.17
C THR A 315 19.38 -27.98 3.30
N GLU A 316 20.31 -28.28 2.40
CA GLU A 316 21.66 -27.70 2.46
C GLU A 316 21.66 -26.22 2.11
N SER A 317 20.83 -25.83 1.15
CA SER A 317 20.54 -24.43 0.82
C SER A 317 20.05 -23.68 2.06
N ILE A 318 19.16 -24.28 2.87
CA ILE A 318 18.68 -23.65 4.12
C ILE A 318 19.84 -23.46 5.13
N ARG A 319 20.71 -24.46 5.30
CA ARG A 319 21.88 -24.32 6.19
C ARG A 319 22.80 -23.20 5.73
N GLU A 320 23.03 -23.11 4.43
CA GLU A 320 23.87 -22.07 3.85
C GLU A 320 23.25 -20.68 4.02
N VAL A 321 21.92 -20.54 3.87
CA VAL A 321 21.21 -19.29 4.17
C VAL A 321 21.43 -18.85 5.62
N VAL A 322 21.32 -19.78 6.57
CA VAL A 322 21.56 -19.50 8.00
C VAL A 322 23.02 -19.08 8.24
N ARG A 323 23.99 -19.76 7.62
CA ARG A 323 25.42 -19.37 7.68
C ARG A 323 25.64 -17.95 7.13
N VAL A 324 25.06 -17.63 5.99
CA VAL A 324 25.14 -16.29 5.37
C VAL A 324 24.50 -15.23 6.28
N ALA A 325 23.34 -15.52 6.88
CA ALA A 325 22.67 -14.61 7.81
C ALA A 325 23.51 -14.34 9.06
N ILE A 326 24.11 -15.38 9.67
CA ILE A 326 25.01 -15.24 10.81
C ILE A 326 26.23 -14.39 10.44
N SER A 327 26.83 -14.63 9.27
CA SER A 327 27.98 -13.86 8.79
C SER A 327 27.63 -12.39 8.58
N PHE A 328 26.50 -12.10 7.93
CA PHE A 328 26.03 -10.74 7.72
C PHE A 328 25.77 -10.01 9.05
N CYS A 329 25.18 -10.66 10.04
CA CYS A 329 24.95 -10.08 11.36
C CYS A 329 26.26 -9.66 12.04
N LYS A 330 27.29 -10.53 11.98
CA LYS A 330 28.61 -10.24 12.56
C LYS A 330 29.26 -9.00 11.96
N LEU A 331 29.10 -8.80 10.65
CA LEU A 331 29.73 -7.67 9.92
C LEU A 331 28.94 -6.37 10.04
N SER A 332 27.61 -6.46 9.97
CA SER A 332 26.74 -5.27 9.91
C SER A 332 26.35 -4.73 11.28
N GLY A 333 26.36 -5.56 12.33
CA GLY A 333 25.74 -5.22 13.61
C GLY A 333 24.22 -5.47 13.65
N SER A 334 23.65 -5.99 12.56
CA SER A 334 22.28 -6.52 12.53
C SER A 334 22.18 -7.78 13.39
N VAL A 335 20.97 -8.11 13.83
CA VAL A 335 20.71 -9.32 14.62
C VAL A 335 19.46 -10.00 14.07
N VAL A 336 19.53 -11.29 13.80
CA VAL A 336 18.36 -12.10 13.46
C VAL A 336 17.63 -12.52 14.74
N ASN A 337 16.32 -12.38 14.75
CA ASN A 337 15.46 -12.87 15.80
C ASN A 337 14.99 -14.28 15.48
N TRP A 338 15.82 -15.27 15.80
CA TRP A 338 15.56 -16.68 15.46
C TRP A 338 14.21 -17.21 15.99
N GLY A 339 13.76 -16.72 17.14
CA GLY A 339 12.46 -17.12 17.71
C GLY A 339 11.23 -16.56 16.99
N LYS A 340 11.41 -15.52 16.16
CA LYS A 340 10.37 -14.98 15.28
C LYS A 340 10.53 -15.38 13.82
N CYS A 341 11.67 -15.96 13.46
CA CYS A 341 11.84 -16.56 12.15
C CYS A 341 10.88 -17.73 12.02
N VAL A 342 10.26 -17.87 10.85
CA VAL A 342 9.32 -18.95 10.56
C VAL A 342 9.70 -19.55 9.23
N GLY A 343 9.81 -20.87 9.19
CA GLY A 343 9.96 -21.62 7.96
C GLY A 343 8.69 -22.41 7.65
N PHE A 344 8.47 -22.72 6.37
CA PHE A 344 7.54 -23.78 6.01
C PHE A 344 8.05 -24.65 4.87
N TRP A 345 7.70 -25.93 4.96
CA TRP A 345 7.96 -26.94 3.95
C TRP A 345 6.74 -27.08 3.05
N HIS A 346 6.93 -26.94 1.74
CA HIS A 346 5.88 -27.11 0.75
C HIS A 346 6.27 -28.16 -0.29
N GLY A 347 5.30 -28.99 -0.69
CA GLY A 347 5.52 -30.12 -1.60
C GLY A 347 6.17 -31.35 -0.95
N SER A 348 6.75 -32.23 -1.77
CA SER A 348 7.18 -33.58 -1.37
C SER A 348 8.60 -33.60 -0.78
N TRP A 349 8.71 -33.39 0.53
CA TRP A 349 9.97 -33.47 1.29
C TRP A 349 10.16 -34.84 1.95
N LYS A 350 11.36 -35.44 1.80
CA LYS A 350 11.72 -36.71 2.48
C LYS A 350 11.65 -36.59 4.01
N SER A 351 12.08 -35.44 4.53
CA SER A 351 11.99 -35.07 5.94
C SER A 351 11.57 -33.61 6.02
N ALA A 352 10.61 -33.33 6.91
CA ALA A 352 10.07 -31.99 7.16
C ALA A 352 9.99 -31.81 8.68
N PRO A 353 11.14 -31.58 9.35
CA PRO A 353 11.20 -31.43 10.80
C PRO A 353 10.47 -30.17 11.25
N ARG A 354 9.92 -30.19 12.47
CA ARG A 354 9.27 -29.02 13.10
C ARG A 354 10.26 -27.95 13.55
N VAL A 355 11.51 -28.34 13.83
CA VAL A 355 12.59 -27.43 14.17
C VAL A 355 13.81 -27.79 13.34
N PHE A 356 14.40 -26.80 12.67
CA PHE A 356 15.61 -26.98 11.86
C PHE A 356 16.40 -25.68 11.86
N GLU A 357 17.72 -25.78 12.09
CA GLU A 357 18.63 -24.63 12.24
C GLU A 357 18.12 -23.59 13.27
N ASN A 358 17.58 -24.06 14.41
CA ASN A 358 16.99 -23.24 15.48
C ASN A 358 15.77 -22.39 15.09
N ILE A 359 15.11 -22.73 13.98
CA ILE A 359 13.92 -22.04 13.47
C ILE A 359 12.72 -22.98 13.56
N GLN A 360 11.54 -22.43 13.83
CA GLN A 360 10.27 -23.18 13.82
C GLN A 360 9.77 -23.36 12.39
N TRP A 361 9.39 -24.60 12.05
CA TRP A 361 8.93 -24.97 10.72
C TRP A 361 7.54 -25.61 10.74
N THR A 362 6.71 -25.22 9.77
CA THR A 362 5.37 -25.78 9.55
C THR A 362 5.29 -26.47 8.19
N ARG A 363 4.23 -27.27 7.98
CA ARG A 363 3.88 -27.80 6.65
C ARG A 363 2.79 -27.00 5.94
N SER A 364 2.15 -26.08 6.66
CA SER A 364 1.24 -25.12 6.08
C SER A 364 2.01 -23.84 5.75
N PRO A 365 1.81 -23.23 4.57
CA PRO A 365 2.38 -21.93 4.24
C PRO A 365 2.05 -20.89 5.32
N ALA A 366 3.02 -20.06 5.67
CA ALA A 366 2.81 -19.00 6.65
C ALA A 366 2.22 -17.74 6.01
N LYS A 367 1.60 -16.90 6.84
CA LYS A 367 1.24 -15.53 6.47
C LYS A 367 2.47 -14.77 5.99
N TYR A 368 2.37 -14.14 4.82
CA TYR A 368 3.45 -13.34 4.24
C TYR A 368 2.94 -11.96 3.84
N LEU A 369 3.60 -10.91 4.35
CA LEU A 369 3.28 -9.50 4.07
C LEU A 369 1.78 -9.20 4.28
N GLY A 370 1.19 -9.75 5.34
CA GLY A 370 -0.21 -9.54 5.66
C GLY A 370 -1.21 -10.48 4.96
N VAL A 371 -0.79 -11.26 3.96
CA VAL A 371 -1.65 -12.21 3.24
C VAL A 371 -1.46 -13.62 3.79
N PRO A 372 -2.53 -14.32 4.21
CA PRO A 372 -2.44 -15.68 4.73
C PRO A 372 -2.31 -16.66 3.56
N LEU A 373 -1.07 -17.06 3.25
CA LEU A 373 -0.80 -17.95 2.13
C LEU A 373 -1.24 -19.38 2.40
N GLU A 374 -1.51 -19.79 3.65
CA GLU A 374 -2.11 -21.08 4.02
C GLU A 374 -3.41 -21.37 3.25
N HIS A 375 -4.18 -20.32 2.92
CA HIS A 375 -5.47 -20.40 2.24
C HIS A 375 -5.39 -20.26 0.72
N TYR A 376 -4.20 -20.29 0.12
CA TYR A 376 -4.06 -20.09 -1.33
C TYR A 376 -4.81 -21.14 -2.18
N ARG A 377 -4.93 -22.38 -1.69
CA ARG A 377 -5.69 -23.46 -2.34
C ARG A 377 -7.19 -23.33 -2.11
N ASP A 378 -7.58 -23.16 -0.85
CA ASP A 378 -8.97 -23.00 -0.43
C ASP A 378 -9.10 -21.79 0.51
N THR A 379 -9.90 -20.83 0.05
CA THR A 379 -10.16 -19.56 0.73
C THR A 379 -11.51 -19.53 1.44
N THR A 380 -12.27 -20.62 1.42
CA THR A 380 -13.65 -20.68 1.89
C THR A 380 -13.76 -20.33 3.38
N GLU A 381 -12.93 -20.97 4.20
CA GLU A 381 -12.87 -20.71 5.65
C GLU A 381 -12.38 -19.29 5.93
N TYR A 382 -11.30 -18.86 5.29
CA TYR A 382 -10.76 -17.51 5.43
C TYR A 382 -11.80 -16.42 5.16
N TRP A 383 -12.55 -16.53 4.05
CA TRP A 383 -13.57 -15.54 3.73
C TRP A 383 -14.79 -15.61 4.64
N LYS A 384 -15.11 -16.79 5.21
CA LYS A 384 -16.16 -16.91 6.23
C LYS A 384 -15.79 -16.10 7.47
N ASP A 385 -14.55 -16.21 7.93
CA ASP A 385 -14.07 -15.49 9.10
C ASP A 385 -13.95 -13.97 8.84
N GLU A 386 -13.44 -13.58 7.66
CA GLU A 386 -13.38 -12.17 7.27
C GLU A 386 -14.78 -11.53 7.10
N ILE A 387 -15.79 -12.29 6.70
CA ILE A 387 -17.19 -11.82 6.66
C ILE A 387 -17.67 -11.51 8.07
N GLU A 388 -17.41 -12.39 9.04
CA GLU A 388 -17.85 -12.18 10.43
C GLU A 388 -17.04 -11.07 11.11
N GLU A 389 -15.74 -10.94 10.82
CA GLU A 389 -14.95 -9.80 11.28
C GLU A 389 -15.44 -8.48 10.67
N ALA A 390 -15.78 -8.47 9.37
CA ALA A 390 -16.38 -7.31 8.72
C ALA A 390 -17.72 -6.94 9.38
N ARG A 391 -18.57 -7.92 9.68
CA ARG A 391 -19.83 -7.73 10.42
C ARG A 391 -19.59 -7.12 11.80
N ALA A 392 -18.70 -7.73 12.60
CA ALA A 392 -18.35 -7.25 13.93
C ALA A 392 -17.81 -5.81 13.89
N LYS A 393 -16.96 -5.47 12.91
CA LYS A 393 -16.49 -4.09 12.71
C LYS A 393 -17.63 -3.14 12.38
N THR A 394 -18.53 -3.50 11.47
CA THR A 394 -19.67 -2.63 11.14
C THR A 394 -20.61 -2.40 12.32
N LEU A 395 -20.78 -3.40 13.18
CA LEU A 395 -21.58 -3.28 14.41
C LEU A 395 -20.95 -2.31 15.43
N LYS A 396 -19.62 -2.29 15.56
CA LYS A 396 -18.91 -1.30 16.41
C LYS A 396 -19.11 0.15 15.96
N TRP A 397 -19.35 0.35 14.66
CA TRP A 397 -19.71 1.66 14.12
C TRP A 397 -21.22 1.95 14.21
N GLY A 398 -22.03 0.97 14.65
CA GLY A 398 -23.45 1.15 14.95
C GLY A 398 -23.64 2.09 16.14
N GLY A 399 -24.69 2.92 16.08
CA GLY A 399 -25.01 3.88 17.15
C GLY A 399 -24.40 5.27 16.98
N HIS A 400 -23.44 5.47 16.07
CA HIS A 400 -22.99 6.81 15.70
C HIS A 400 -24.00 7.50 14.76
N ASP A 401 -24.24 8.80 14.95
CA ASP A 401 -25.09 9.62 14.06
C ASP A 401 -24.41 9.88 12.70
N LEU A 402 -24.40 8.87 11.84
CA LEU A 402 -23.76 8.88 10.53
C LEU A 402 -24.80 8.89 9.41
N SER A 403 -24.71 9.89 8.54
CA SER A 403 -25.46 9.89 7.27
C SER A 403 -25.14 8.66 6.42
N MET A 404 -26.03 8.30 5.49
CA MET A 404 -25.78 7.21 4.54
C MET A 404 -24.48 7.40 3.73
N PHE A 405 -24.16 8.62 3.32
CA PHE A 405 -22.89 8.94 2.65
C PHE A 405 -21.68 8.70 3.55
N ALA A 406 -21.79 9.06 4.84
CA ALA A 406 -20.73 8.84 5.82
C ALA A 406 -20.53 7.34 6.07
N ARG A 407 -21.62 6.56 6.22
CA ARG A 407 -21.55 5.09 6.38
C ARG A 407 -20.92 4.40 5.17
N ALA A 408 -21.27 4.80 3.95
CA ALA A 408 -20.59 4.30 2.75
C ALA A 408 -19.09 4.64 2.74
N THR A 409 -18.74 5.85 3.21
CA THR A 409 -17.33 6.29 3.31
C THR A 409 -16.57 5.49 4.37
N VAL A 410 -17.14 5.29 5.56
CA VAL A 410 -16.59 4.44 6.64
C VAL A 410 -16.40 3.00 6.14
N CYS A 411 -17.40 2.45 5.46
CA CYS A 411 -17.33 1.10 4.90
C CYS A 411 -16.15 0.97 3.92
N ASN A 412 -16.00 1.93 2.98
CA ASN A 412 -14.88 1.96 2.05
C ASN A 412 -13.51 2.05 2.74
N LEU A 413 -13.38 2.89 3.76
CA LEU A 413 -12.11 3.17 4.42
C LEU A 413 -11.66 2.07 5.38
N PHE A 414 -12.58 1.49 6.15
CA PHE A 414 -12.22 0.59 7.26
C PHE A 414 -12.55 -0.88 7.00
N VAL A 415 -13.55 -1.17 6.15
CA VAL A 415 -13.98 -2.55 5.88
C VAL A 415 -13.47 -3.01 4.52
N VAL A 416 -13.86 -2.33 3.45
CA VAL A 416 -13.45 -2.66 2.08
C VAL A 416 -11.93 -2.61 1.94
N ALA A 417 -11.25 -1.61 2.53
CA ALA A 417 -9.79 -1.48 2.39
C ALA A 417 -9.03 -2.73 2.88
N LYS A 418 -9.47 -3.34 4.00
CA LYS A 418 -8.87 -4.58 4.53
C LYS A 418 -9.12 -5.76 3.58
N VAL A 419 -10.37 -5.97 3.20
CA VAL A 419 -10.78 -7.03 2.26
C VAL A 419 -10.03 -6.89 0.94
N TRP A 420 -9.92 -5.65 0.44
CA TRP A 420 -9.27 -5.33 -0.83
C TRP A 420 -7.78 -5.66 -0.84
N TYR A 421 -7.09 -5.48 0.28
CA TYR A 421 -5.68 -5.81 0.39
C TYR A 421 -5.45 -7.30 0.10
N VAL A 422 -6.21 -8.18 0.76
CA VAL A 422 -6.06 -9.63 0.61
C VAL A 422 -6.67 -10.13 -0.71
N LEU A 423 -7.78 -9.54 -1.16
CA LEU A 423 -8.43 -9.86 -2.43
C LEU A 423 -7.50 -9.67 -3.64
N GLN A 424 -6.50 -8.79 -3.56
CA GLN A 424 -5.52 -8.64 -4.64
C GLN A 424 -4.70 -9.91 -4.87
N ALA A 425 -4.48 -10.75 -3.85
CA ALA A 425 -3.64 -11.94 -3.92
C ALA A 425 -4.39 -13.27 -3.81
N LEU A 426 -5.46 -13.35 -3.02
CA LEU A 426 -6.24 -14.57 -2.82
C LEU A 426 -7.49 -14.61 -3.71
N LEU A 427 -7.88 -15.83 -4.09
CA LEU A 427 -9.13 -16.13 -4.80
C LEU A 427 -10.34 -15.74 -3.94
N MET A 428 -11.42 -15.25 -4.55
CA MET A 428 -12.66 -15.00 -3.83
C MET A 428 -13.86 -15.42 -4.69
N ALA A 429 -14.62 -16.38 -4.17
CA ALA A 429 -15.84 -16.85 -4.82
C ALA A 429 -16.92 -15.75 -4.85
N ARG A 430 -17.75 -15.76 -5.90
CA ARG A 430 -18.88 -14.81 -6.04
C ARG A 430 -19.85 -14.87 -4.85
N ALA A 431 -20.05 -16.06 -4.26
CA ALA A 431 -20.89 -16.22 -3.07
C ALA A 431 -20.38 -15.39 -1.88
N SER A 432 -19.07 -15.41 -1.62
CA SER A 432 -18.44 -14.61 -0.56
C SER A 432 -18.52 -13.11 -0.85
N VAL A 433 -18.35 -12.70 -2.11
CA VAL A 433 -18.59 -11.31 -2.53
C VAL A 433 -20.01 -10.85 -2.16
N GLN A 434 -21.03 -11.65 -2.49
CA GLN A 434 -22.43 -11.29 -2.21
C GLN A 434 -22.72 -11.21 -0.71
N LYS A 435 -22.14 -12.11 0.10
CA LYS A 435 -22.25 -12.07 1.56
C LYS A 435 -21.61 -10.80 2.14
N LEU A 436 -20.41 -10.42 1.69
CA LEU A 436 -19.77 -9.16 2.10
C LEU A 436 -20.58 -7.94 1.66
N HIS A 437 -21.07 -7.93 0.42
CA HIS A 437 -21.93 -6.85 -0.09
C HIS A 437 -23.21 -6.71 0.72
N ARG A 438 -23.78 -7.82 1.19
CA ARG A 438 -24.92 -7.81 2.11
C ARG A 438 -24.57 -7.16 3.44
N VAL A 439 -23.43 -7.51 4.04
CA VAL A 439 -22.94 -6.84 5.27
C VAL A 439 -22.79 -5.33 5.04
N PHE A 440 -22.19 -4.92 3.91
CA PHE A 440 -22.03 -3.51 3.57
C PHE A 440 -23.37 -2.81 3.40
N ALA A 441 -24.32 -3.44 2.71
CA ALA A 441 -25.65 -2.90 2.48
C ALA A 441 -26.40 -2.71 3.80
N VAL A 442 -26.44 -3.72 4.67
CA VAL A 442 -27.11 -3.64 5.99
C VAL A 442 -26.54 -2.49 6.83
N PHE A 443 -25.22 -2.33 6.84
CA PHE A 443 -24.57 -1.23 7.53
C PHE A 443 -24.92 0.15 6.94
N VAL A 444 -24.84 0.30 5.62
CA VAL A 444 -25.09 1.57 4.92
C VAL A 444 -26.56 1.98 4.99
N TRP A 445 -27.49 1.04 4.93
CA TRP A 445 -28.93 1.31 5.11
C TRP A 445 -29.26 1.54 6.58
N GLY A 446 -28.65 0.77 7.49
CA GLY A 446 -28.98 0.81 8.93
C GLY A 446 -30.28 0.07 9.21
N SER A 447 -30.62 -0.89 8.35
CA SER A 447 -31.81 -1.72 8.45
C SER A 447 -31.48 -3.13 7.95
N GLY A 448 -32.24 -4.11 8.44
CA GLY A 448 -32.14 -5.50 8.00
C GLY A 448 -32.58 -5.74 6.55
N TRP A 449 -33.15 -4.75 5.89
CA TRP A 449 -33.63 -4.83 4.50
C TRP A 449 -33.12 -3.66 3.66
N GLU A 450 -33.07 -3.85 2.34
CA GLU A 450 -32.52 -2.89 1.38
C GLU A 450 -33.66 -2.13 0.70
N ARG A 451 -33.69 -0.79 0.85
CA ARG A 451 -34.80 0.03 0.34
C ARG A 451 -34.78 0.22 -1.18
N THR A 452 -33.62 0.05 -1.80
CA THR A 452 -33.41 0.07 -3.26
C THR A 452 -32.61 -1.15 -3.70
N SER A 453 -32.48 -1.33 -5.02
CA SER A 453 -31.48 -2.24 -5.58
C SER A 453 -30.09 -1.96 -5.00
N ARG A 454 -29.38 -3.01 -4.60
CA ARG A 454 -28.02 -2.95 -4.05
C ARG A 454 -27.02 -2.30 -5.01
N THR A 455 -27.25 -2.47 -6.31
CA THR A 455 -26.40 -1.93 -7.37
C THR A 455 -26.23 -0.41 -7.25
N ASN A 456 -27.25 0.30 -6.77
CA ASN A 456 -27.24 1.75 -6.56
C ASN A 456 -26.17 2.18 -5.53
N LEU A 457 -25.87 1.34 -4.53
CA LEU A 457 -24.85 1.66 -3.52
C LEU A 457 -23.48 1.84 -4.16
N PHE A 458 -23.17 1.06 -5.21
CA PHE A 458 -21.85 1.01 -5.82
C PHE A 458 -21.60 2.10 -6.87
N ARG A 459 -22.67 2.65 -7.46
CA ARG A 459 -22.55 3.73 -8.43
C ARG A 459 -21.96 4.99 -7.80
N SER A 460 -21.36 5.83 -8.63
CA SER A 460 -20.82 7.10 -8.19
C SER A 460 -21.92 8.00 -7.60
N VAL A 461 -21.56 8.93 -6.71
CA VAL A 461 -22.51 9.90 -6.16
C VAL A 461 -23.10 10.82 -7.24
N GLN A 462 -22.36 11.03 -8.33
CA GLN A 462 -22.87 11.78 -9.49
C GLN A 462 -23.95 11.02 -10.24
N SER A 463 -23.76 9.71 -10.38
CA SER A 463 -24.68 8.82 -11.08
C SER A 463 -25.82 8.34 -10.15
N GLY A 464 -26.06 9.08 -9.07
CA GLY A 464 -27.12 8.84 -8.09
C GLY A 464 -26.83 7.75 -7.04
N GLY A 465 -25.62 7.21 -6.95
CA GLY A 465 -25.25 6.20 -5.94
C GLY A 465 -24.59 6.76 -4.68
N LEU A 466 -23.91 5.90 -3.92
CA LEU A 466 -23.15 6.27 -2.71
C LEU A 466 -21.63 6.17 -2.86
N GLY A 467 -21.15 5.63 -3.99
CA GLY A 467 -19.73 5.41 -4.28
C GLY A 467 -19.11 4.28 -3.47
N LEU A 468 -19.91 3.29 -3.04
CA LEU A 468 -19.40 2.09 -2.38
C LEU A 468 -18.57 1.26 -3.36
N ALA A 469 -17.49 0.65 -2.91
CA ALA A 469 -16.66 -0.18 -3.77
C ALA A 469 -17.31 -1.54 -4.08
N HIS A 470 -17.39 -1.90 -5.36
CA HIS A 470 -17.85 -3.21 -5.80
C HIS A 470 -16.69 -4.22 -5.85
N LEU A 471 -16.59 -5.08 -4.84
CA LEU A 471 -15.49 -6.07 -4.70
C LEU A 471 -15.23 -6.93 -5.94
N PHE A 472 -16.24 -7.52 -6.58
CA PHE A 472 -16.02 -8.34 -7.78
C PHE A 472 -15.46 -7.55 -8.97
N LEU A 473 -15.97 -6.34 -9.25
CA LEU A 473 -15.42 -5.51 -10.33
C LEU A 473 -13.99 -5.07 -10.01
N ARG A 474 -13.69 -4.76 -8.74
CA ARG A 474 -12.31 -4.51 -8.31
C ARG A 474 -11.41 -5.72 -8.49
N GLN A 475 -11.90 -6.92 -8.17
CA GLN A 475 -11.19 -8.18 -8.38
C GLN A 475 -10.86 -8.37 -9.86
N VAL A 476 -11.85 -8.28 -10.75
CA VAL A 476 -11.66 -8.38 -12.21
C VAL A 476 -10.57 -7.41 -12.69
N VAL A 477 -10.67 -6.14 -12.31
CA VAL A 477 -9.66 -5.13 -12.66
C VAL A 477 -8.29 -5.49 -12.09
N SER A 478 -8.23 -5.96 -10.84
CA SER A 478 -6.96 -6.40 -10.22
C SER A 478 -6.29 -7.52 -11.00
N ARG A 479 -7.06 -8.54 -11.41
CA ARG A 479 -6.54 -9.71 -12.10
C ARG A 479 -6.07 -9.38 -13.50
N PHE A 480 -6.81 -8.50 -14.20
CA PHE A 480 -6.40 -8.01 -15.50
C PHE A 480 -5.13 -7.14 -15.43
N ILE A 481 -5.07 -6.20 -14.48
CA ILE A 481 -3.86 -5.37 -14.29
C ILE A 481 -2.67 -6.21 -13.86
N PHE A 482 -2.90 -7.29 -13.08
CA PHE A 482 -1.88 -8.31 -12.87
C PHE A 482 -1.42 -8.86 -14.23
N LEU A 483 -2.28 -9.47 -15.05
CA LEU A 483 -1.87 -10.01 -16.35
C LEU A 483 -1.11 -9.00 -17.24
N ARG A 484 -1.64 -7.77 -17.38
CA ARG A 484 -1.14 -6.76 -18.33
C ARG A 484 0.20 -6.13 -17.92
N ASP A 485 0.35 -5.74 -16.65
CA ASP A 485 1.47 -4.90 -16.21
C ASP A 485 2.61 -5.73 -15.57
N GLN A 486 2.71 -7.04 -15.84
CA GLN A 486 3.77 -7.89 -15.25
C GLN A 486 5.16 -7.58 -15.82
N LYS A 487 6.04 -7.08 -14.95
CA LYS A 487 7.46 -6.83 -15.25
C LYS A 487 8.42 -7.85 -14.62
N ASP A 488 7.99 -8.53 -13.56
CA ASP A 488 8.81 -9.50 -12.86
C ASP A 488 9.08 -10.73 -13.74
N LEU A 489 10.35 -11.14 -13.82
CA LEU A 489 10.79 -12.20 -14.73
C LEU A 489 10.16 -13.55 -14.38
N PHE A 490 10.07 -13.87 -13.09
CA PHE A 490 9.48 -15.12 -12.63
C PHE A 490 7.98 -15.15 -12.91
N LEU A 491 7.24 -14.08 -12.59
CA LEU A 491 5.82 -14.00 -12.86
C LEU A 491 5.51 -14.06 -14.37
N ARG A 492 6.33 -13.42 -15.22
CA ARG A 492 6.20 -13.55 -16.68
C ARG A 492 6.40 -15.00 -17.14
N THR A 493 7.40 -15.68 -16.58
CA THR A 493 7.65 -17.11 -16.86
C THR A 493 6.45 -17.96 -16.43
N VAL A 494 5.88 -17.70 -15.23
CA VAL A 494 4.66 -18.38 -14.76
C VAL A 494 3.50 -18.17 -15.73
N LEU A 495 3.25 -16.94 -16.19
CA LEU A 495 2.19 -16.65 -17.15
C LEU A 495 2.43 -17.38 -18.49
N GLN A 496 3.66 -17.38 -19.00
CA GLN A 496 4.00 -18.05 -20.26
C GLN A 496 3.87 -19.57 -20.19
N VAL A 497 4.20 -20.17 -19.05
CA VAL A 497 4.12 -21.63 -18.88
C VAL A 497 2.69 -22.06 -18.55
N ARG A 498 1.97 -21.31 -17.72
CA ARG A 498 0.67 -21.74 -17.18
C ARG A 498 -0.53 -21.23 -17.99
N LEU A 499 -0.41 -20.12 -18.72
CA LEU A 499 -1.53 -19.50 -19.43
C LEU A 499 -1.45 -19.57 -20.96
N CYS A 500 -0.37 -20.10 -21.55
CA CYS A 500 -0.21 -20.15 -23.01
C CYS A 500 -1.40 -20.82 -23.73
N HIS A 501 -1.90 -21.94 -23.21
CA HIS A 501 -3.04 -22.65 -23.81
C HIS A 501 -4.39 -21.99 -23.48
N ALA A 502 -4.49 -21.28 -22.36
CA ALA A 502 -5.75 -20.66 -21.92
C ALA A 502 -5.98 -19.28 -22.56
N LEU A 503 -4.90 -18.55 -22.90
CA LEU A 503 -4.94 -17.21 -23.48
C LEU A 503 -3.93 -17.10 -24.66
N PRO A 504 -4.05 -17.92 -25.71
CA PRO A 504 -3.09 -17.92 -26.83
C PRO A 504 -3.05 -16.57 -27.57
N ASP A 505 -4.17 -15.84 -27.62
CA ASP A 505 -4.26 -14.51 -28.24
C ASP A 505 -3.44 -13.43 -27.51
N PHE A 506 -3.08 -13.67 -26.25
CA PHE A 506 -2.44 -12.66 -25.39
C PHE A 506 -1.04 -13.09 -24.93
N VAL A 507 -0.83 -14.39 -24.69
CA VAL A 507 0.41 -14.93 -24.13
C VAL A 507 1.16 -15.71 -25.21
N VAL A 508 2.28 -15.14 -25.66
CA VAL A 508 3.22 -15.85 -26.53
C VAL A 508 4.19 -16.67 -25.69
N SER A 509 4.32 -17.96 -25.98
CA SER A 509 5.20 -18.89 -25.27
C SER A 509 5.84 -19.86 -26.25
N SER A 510 7.14 -20.11 -26.06
CA SER A 510 7.90 -21.18 -26.72
C SER A 510 7.91 -22.48 -25.92
N SER A 511 7.30 -22.47 -24.72
CA SER A 511 7.23 -23.64 -23.85
C SER A 511 6.27 -24.68 -24.42
N LYS A 512 6.73 -25.93 -24.53
CA LYS A 512 5.91 -27.10 -24.91
C LYS A 512 5.42 -27.90 -23.70
N VAL A 513 5.49 -27.32 -22.49
CA VAL A 513 5.14 -28.03 -21.26
C VAL A 513 3.62 -28.12 -21.13
N ASP A 514 3.08 -29.32 -21.37
CA ASP A 514 1.69 -29.64 -21.06
C ASP A 514 1.50 -29.62 -19.54
N CYS A 515 0.77 -28.62 -19.07
CA CYS A 515 0.46 -28.46 -17.66
C CYS A 515 -1.03 -28.75 -17.46
N SER A 516 -1.38 -29.39 -16.35
CA SER A 516 -2.78 -29.56 -15.95
C SER A 516 -3.51 -28.21 -15.95
N GLY A 517 -4.80 -28.22 -16.32
CA GLY A 517 -5.57 -27.01 -16.60
C GLY A 517 -5.47 -25.89 -15.54
N VAL A 518 -5.70 -24.65 -15.96
CA VAL A 518 -5.54 -23.46 -15.10
C VAL A 518 -6.52 -23.52 -13.91
N ARG A 519 -5.99 -23.44 -12.69
CA ARG A 519 -6.76 -23.45 -11.43
C ARG A 519 -6.42 -22.22 -10.57
N GLY A 520 -7.12 -22.08 -9.45
CA GLY A 520 -6.81 -21.09 -8.41
C GLY A 520 -6.83 -19.64 -8.93
N PHE A 521 -5.83 -18.85 -8.53
CA PHE A 521 -5.77 -17.43 -8.86
C PHE A 521 -5.65 -17.19 -10.38
N LEU A 522 -4.82 -17.98 -11.06
CA LEU A 522 -4.60 -17.83 -12.51
C LEU A 522 -5.89 -18.07 -13.31
N HIS A 523 -6.79 -18.92 -12.83
CA HIS A 523 -8.09 -19.13 -13.46
C HIS A 523 -9.00 -17.88 -13.35
N GLU A 524 -8.93 -17.15 -12.23
CA GLU A 524 -9.59 -15.84 -12.13
C GLU A 524 -8.99 -14.81 -13.08
N VAL A 525 -7.67 -14.89 -13.35
CA VAL A 525 -6.99 -14.03 -14.32
C VAL A 525 -7.53 -14.27 -15.73
N VAL A 526 -7.62 -15.52 -16.17
CA VAL A 526 -8.21 -15.90 -17.47
C VAL A 526 -9.66 -15.41 -17.57
N ARG A 527 -10.47 -15.65 -16.54
CA ARG A 527 -11.88 -15.20 -16.51
C ARG A 527 -12.00 -13.68 -16.56
N ALA A 528 -11.14 -12.96 -15.85
CA ALA A 528 -11.14 -11.49 -15.84
C ALA A 528 -10.78 -10.93 -17.23
N PHE A 529 -9.79 -11.52 -17.90
CA PHE A 529 -9.44 -11.14 -19.27
C PHE A 529 -10.62 -11.30 -20.23
N HIS A 530 -11.24 -12.49 -20.29
CA HIS A 530 -12.40 -12.70 -21.16
C HIS A 530 -13.59 -11.80 -20.79
N PHE A 531 -13.82 -11.59 -19.50
CA PHE A 531 -14.89 -10.70 -19.03
C PHE A 531 -14.71 -9.26 -19.54
N LEU A 532 -13.47 -8.77 -19.61
CA LEU A 532 -13.15 -7.43 -20.10
C LEU A 532 -13.09 -7.35 -21.63
N LYS A 533 -12.50 -8.36 -22.30
CA LYS A 533 -12.36 -8.42 -23.78
C LYS A 533 -13.71 -8.32 -24.50
N VAL A 534 -14.78 -8.82 -23.89
CA VAL A 534 -16.16 -8.73 -24.44
C VAL A 534 -16.78 -7.33 -24.28
N ARG A 535 -16.24 -6.49 -23.39
CA ARG A 535 -16.85 -5.19 -23.01
C ARG A 535 -16.05 -3.98 -23.48
N PHE A 536 -14.76 -4.15 -23.71
CA PHE A 536 -13.85 -3.09 -24.09
C PHE A 536 -12.93 -3.55 -25.20
N SER A 537 -12.54 -2.63 -26.09
CA SER A 537 -11.55 -2.91 -27.12
C SER A 537 -10.18 -3.18 -26.51
N ILE A 538 -9.33 -3.92 -27.23
CA ILE A 538 -7.99 -4.28 -26.74
C ILE A 538 -7.07 -3.05 -26.68
N GLU A 539 -7.28 -2.07 -27.56
CA GLU A 539 -6.55 -0.80 -27.56
C GLU A 539 -6.83 -0.03 -26.27
N TYR A 540 -8.10 0.09 -25.89
CA TYR A 540 -8.48 0.73 -24.63
C TYR A 540 -7.88 -0.02 -23.42
N LEU A 541 -7.98 -1.35 -23.41
CA LEU A 541 -7.48 -2.17 -22.31
C LEU A 541 -5.96 -2.11 -22.14
N SER A 542 -5.21 -1.85 -23.21
CA SER A 542 -3.75 -1.73 -23.19
C SER A 542 -3.30 -0.51 -22.37
N ASP A 543 -3.94 0.65 -22.54
CA ASP A 543 -3.45 1.91 -21.97
C ASP A 543 -4.23 2.42 -20.75
N VAL A 544 -5.43 1.87 -20.50
CA VAL A 544 -6.30 2.37 -19.44
C VAL A 544 -5.67 2.25 -18.05
N SER A 545 -5.75 3.32 -17.24
CA SER A 545 -5.33 3.23 -15.84
C SER A 545 -6.27 2.36 -15.00
N ARG A 546 -5.74 1.67 -13.99
CA ARG A 546 -6.53 0.86 -13.04
C ARG A 546 -7.77 1.58 -12.51
N LYS A 547 -7.64 2.86 -12.14
CA LYS A 547 -8.74 3.67 -11.57
C LYS A 547 -9.82 3.97 -12.62
N ARG A 548 -9.41 4.28 -13.85
CA ARG A 548 -10.33 4.58 -14.95
C ARG A 548 -11.07 3.31 -15.37
N LEU A 549 -10.35 2.21 -15.57
CA LEU A 549 -10.94 0.92 -15.92
C LEU A 549 -12.00 0.47 -14.91
N TYR A 550 -11.74 0.63 -13.61
CA TYR A 550 -12.75 0.30 -12.58
C TYR A 550 -14.00 1.18 -12.68
N ARG A 551 -13.85 2.49 -12.94
CA ARG A 551 -14.98 3.41 -13.08
C ARG A 551 -15.82 3.06 -14.29
N ASP A 552 -15.16 2.94 -15.45
CA ASP A 552 -15.82 2.67 -16.72
C ASP A 552 -16.49 1.29 -16.69
N LEU A 553 -15.87 0.30 -16.03
CA LEU A 553 -16.49 -1.01 -15.80
C LEU A 553 -17.72 -0.96 -14.89
N VAL A 554 -17.71 -0.13 -13.85
CA VAL A 554 -18.89 0.09 -13.00
C VAL A 554 -20.03 0.67 -13.81
N ASP A 555 -19.75 1.65 -14.66
CA ASP A 555 -20.77 2.31 -15.48
C ASP A 555 -21.35 1.38 -16.57
N VAL A 556 -20.52 0.50 -17.15
CA VAL A 556 -20.96 -0.50 -18.15
C VAL A 556 -21.75 -1.65 -17.52
N VAL A 557 -21.33 -2.14 -16.34
CA VAL A 557 -21.90 -3.37 -15.74
C VAL A 557 -23.12 -3.09 -14.88
N LEU A 558 -23.15 -1.94 -14.19
CA LEU A 558 -24.27 -1.61 -13.31
C LEU A 558 -25.29 -0.77 -14.07
N PRO A 559 -26.58 -1.14 -14.07
CA PRO A 559 -27.61 -0.36 -14.74
C PRO A 559 -27.72 1.04 -14.12
N GLU A 560 -28.26 1.98 -14.88
CA GLU A 560 -28.67 3.26 -14.30
C GLU A 560 -29.78 3.01 -13.27
N PRO A 561 -29.74 3.67 -12.09
CA PRO A 561 -30.79 3.53 -11.12
C PRO A 561 -32.08 4.06 -11.73
N LEU A 562 -33.16 3.28 -11.61
CA LEU A 562 -34.51 3.72 -11.92
C LEU A 562 -34.99 4.70 -10.84
N TYR A 563 -34.43 5.91 -10.83
CA TYR A 563 -35.02 7.02 -10.10
C TYR A 563 -36.16 7.61 -10.91
N ARG A 564 -37.17 8.19 -10.25
CA ARG A 564 -38.26 8.93 -10.94
C ARG A 564 -37.74 10.12 -11.77
N SER A 565 -36.46 10.47 -11.66
CA SER A 565 -35.77 11.46 -12.50
C SER A 565 -34.33 11.00 -12.79
N SER A 566 -33.97 10.85 -14.07
CA SER A 566 -32.58 10.59 -14.48
C SER A 566 -31.72 11.84 -14.24
N PHE A 567 -30.53 11.67 -13.66
CA PHE A 567 -29.59 12.77 -13.35
C PHE A 567 -28.87 13.33 -14.60
N GLY A 568 -29.48 13.22 -15.79
CA GLY A 568 -28.79 13.25 -17.08
C GLY A 568 -28.86 14.54 -17.89
N ALA A 569 -29.92 15.37 -17.77
CA ALA A 569 -30.15 16.44 -18.76
C ALA A 569 -30.54 17.83 -18.20
N GLY A 570 -30.71 18.00 -16.88
CA GLY A 570 -31.18 19.27 -16.28
C GLY A 570 -30.22 19.92 -15.25
N PRO A 571 -30.52 21.16 -14.81
CA PRO A 571 -29.79 21.84 -13.74
C PRO A 571 -30.00 21.14 -12.39
N GLY A 572 -29.13 20.15 -12.06
CA GLY A 572 -29.32 19.30 -10.88
C GLY A 572 -28.44 18.04 -10.78
N LYS A 573 -27.56 17.79 -11.76
CA LYS A 573 -26.76 16.54 -11.83
C LYS A 573 -25.88 16.26 -10.61
N ASP A 574 -25.53 17.30 -9.85
CA ASP A 574 -24.62 17.22 -8.71
C ASP A 574 -25.32 17.38 -7.35
N VAL A 575 -26.66 17.32 -7.27
CA VAL A 575 -27.38 17.56 -5.99
C VAL A 575 -26.86 16.67 -4.86
N LEU A 576 -26.72 15.36 -5.09
CA LEU A 576 -26.17 14.47 -4.06
C LEU A 576 -24.71 14.77 -3.71
N LYS A 577 -23.91 15.29 -4.66
CA LYS A 577 -22.56 15.77 -4.35
C LYS A 577 -22.59 17.03 -3.48
N ARG A 578 -23.52 17.95 -3.75
CA ARG A 578 -23.72 19.16 -2.93
C ARG A 578 -24.15 18.78 -1.52
N VAL A 579 -25.21 17.98 -1.39
CA VAL A 579 -25.74 17.46 -0.11
C VAL A 579 -24.65 16.76 0.70
N LYS A 580 -23.82 15.92 0.05
CA LYS A 580 -22.71 15.24 0.72
C LYS A 580 -21.73 16.24 1.37
N LYS A 581 -21.43 17.36 0.70
CA LYS A 581 -20.48 18.39 1.16
C LYS A 581 -21.09 19.42 2.12
N MET A 582 -22.41 19.59 2.14
CA MET A 582 -23.08 20.58 2.98
C MET A 582 -22.80 20.34 4.49
N PRO A 583 -22.58 21.41 5.28
CA PRO A 583 -22.36 21.31 6.73
C PRO A 583 -23.70 21.20 7.49
N VAL A 584 -24.50 20.17 7.18
CA VAL A 584 -25.81 19.90 7.81
C VAL A 584 -25.79 18.57 8.58
N ARG A 585 -26.78 18.39 9.48
CA ARG A 585 -26.92 17.18 10.31
C ARG A 585 -26.97 15.90 9.46
N SER A 586 -26.50 14.79 10.03
CA SER A 586 -26.45 13.47 9.38
C SER A 586 -27.82 12.97 8.93
N SER A 587 -28.85 13.18 9.75
CA SER A 587 -30.24 12.86 9.44
C SER A 587 -30.75 13.61 8.21
N VAL A 588 -30.42 14.90 8.07
CA VAL A 588 -30.81 15.74 6.93
C VAL A 588 -30.20 15.20 5.63
N LYS A 589 -28.91 14.84 5.63
CA LYS A 589 -28.28 14.24 4.44
C LYS A 589 -28.92 12.92 4.03
N THR A 590 -29.28 12.09 5.03
CA THR A 590 -29.98 10.82 4.79
C THR A 590 -31.38 11.05 4.24
N PHE A 591 -32.11 12.02 4.79
CA PHE A 591 -33.42 12.43 4.30
C PHE A 591 -33.35 12.85 2.82
N PHE A 592 -32.42 13.74 2.46
CA PHE A 592 -32.26 14.18 1.06
C PHE A 592 -31.94 13.00 0.15
N PHE A 593 -31.03 12.11 0.56
CA PHE A 593 -30.75 10.91 -0.23
C PHE A 593 -32.03 10.09 -0.46
N GLN A 594 -32.82 9.82 0.59
CA GLN A 594 -34.06 9.04 0.51
C GLN A 594 -35.14 9.71 -0.35
N LEU A 595 -35.27 11.04 -0.25
CA LEU A 595 -36.17 11.84 -1.07
C LEU A 595 -35.82 11.68 -2.56
N HIS A 596 -34.54 11.82 -2.90
CA HIS A 596 -34.05 11.67 -4.27
C HIS A 596 -34.10 10.23 -4.79
N SER A 597 -33.84 9.25 -3.93
CA SER A 597 -33.86 7.84 -4.32
C SER A 597 -35.26 7.23 -4.37
N GLY A 598 -36.30 8.00 -4.02
CA GLY A 598 -37.67 7.50 -3.96
C GLY A 598 -37.88 6.46 -2.86
N THR A 599 -37.13 6.56 -1.76
CA THR A 599 -37.19 5.63 -0.62
C THR A 599 -37.48 6.31 0.71
N LEU A 600 -38.04 7.51 0.64
CA LEU A 600 -38.60 8.18 1.79
C LEU A 600 -39.85 7.40 2.23
N PRO A 601 -39.93 6.94 3.50
CA PRO A 601 -40.93 5.99 3.95
C PRO A 601 -42.28 6.66 4.24
N VAL A 602 -42.91 7.23 3.21
CA VAL A 602 -44.27 7.79 3.28
C VAL A 602 -45.31 6.67 3.26
N LYS A 603 -46.52 6.91 3.78
CA LYS A 603 -47.52 5.83 3.95
C LYS A 603 -47.84 5.03 2.68
N PRO A 604 -48.11 5.66 1.51
CA PRO A 604 -48.35 4.91 0.28
C PRO A 604 -47.14 4.06 -0.14
N TRP A 605 -45.92 4.55 0.10
CA TRP A 605 -44.70 3.80 -0.19
C TRP A 605 -44.54 2.60 0.74
N LEU A 606 -44.88 2.74 2.03
CA LEU A 606 -44.86 1.62 2.99
C LEU A 606 -45.86 0.53 2.59
N GLU A 607 -47.09 0.92 2.23
CA GLU A 607 -48.12 0.00 1.73
C GLU A 607 -47.68 -0.72 0.45
N GLU A 608 -47.11 0.01 -0.53
CA GLU A 608 -46.54 -0.58 -1.77
C GLU A 608 -45.45 -1.62 -1.48
N LYS A 609 -44.72 -1.47 -0.36
CA LYS A 609 -43.69 -2.41 0.09
C LYS A 609 -44.20 -3.49 1.03
N GLY A 610 -45.51 -3.60 1.25
CA GLY A 610 -46.13 -4.58 2.14
C GLY A 610 -45.80 -4.36 3.62
N ILE A 611 -45.37 -3.14 3.99
CA ILE A 611 -45.11 -2.76 5.38
C ILE A 611 -46.42 -2.25 5.96
N PHE A 612 -46.78 -2.75 7.16
CA PHE A 612 -48.02 -2.37 7.82
C PHE A 612 -48.10 -0.85 8.03
N VAL A 613 -49.18 -0.26 7.51
CA VAL A 613 -49.54 1.15 7.71
C VAL A 613 -50.76 1.19 8.62
N PRO A 614 -50.65 1.76 9.82
CA PRO A 614 -51.80 1.93 10.69
C PRO A 614 -52.88 2.81 10.04
N TRP A 615 -54.15 2.42 10.19
CA TRP A 615 -55.36 3.19 9.83
C TRP A 615 -55.62 3.35 8.34
N SER A 616 -54.84 4.20 7.65
CA SER A 616 -55.04 4.56 6.26
C SER A 616 -53.77 5.18 5.66
N VAL A 617 -53.55 4.98 4.36
CA VAL A 617 -52.51 5.69 3.59
C VAL A 617 -52.81 7.17 3.35
N ASN A 618 -54.02 7.62 3.70
CA ASN A 618 -54.44 9.00 3.52
C ASN A 618 -53.94 9.92 4.63
N CYS A 619 -53.64 11.16 4.26
CA CYS A 619 -53.39 12.26 5.18
C CYS A 619 -54.66 12.60 5.96
N LEU A 620 -54.54 12.81 7.27
CA LEU A 620 -55.67 13.13 8.17
C LEU A 620 -56.36 14.45 7.80
N LEU A 621 -55.61 15.45 7.33
CA LEU A 621 -56.12 16.80 7.07
C LEU A 621 -56.89 16.91 5.75
N ARG A 622 -56.43 16.22 4.69
CA ARG A 622 -56.95 16.36 3.32
C ARG A 622 -57.62 15.10 2.78
N ARG A 623 -57.57 13.98 3.50
CA ARG A 623 -58.08 12.65 3.08
C ARG A 623 -57.58 12.19 1.71
N LYS A 624 -56.39 12.65 1.28
CA LYS A 624 -55.69 12.23 0.05
C LYS A 624 -54.50 11.33 0.41
N PRO A 625 -54.04 10.46 -0.50
CA PRO A 625 -52.86 9.64 -0.25
C PRO A 625 -51.66 10.48 0.16
N GLU A 626 -50.99 10.10 1.24
CA GLU A 626 -49.88 10.82 1.85
C GLU A 626 -48.58 10.64 1.05
N THR A 627 -48.59 11.08 -0.21
CA THR A 627 -47.45 11.01 -1.12
C THR A 627 -46.41 12.09 -0.80
N ILE A 628 -45.19 11.96 -1.33
CA ILE A 628 -44.14 12.98 -1.18
C ILE A 628 -44.65 14.36 -1.66
N ASN A 629 -45.27 14.43 -2.83
CA ASN A 629 -45.81 15.69 -3.35
C ASN A 629 -46.89 16.23 -2.41
N HIS A 630 -47.79 15.38 -1.90
CA HIS A 630 -48.79 15.81 -0.95
C HIS A 630 -48.19 16.38 0.34
N ILE A 631 -47.24 15.68 0.97
CA ILE A 631 -46.63 16.09 2.24
C ILE A 631 -45.86 17.40 2.11
N PHE A 632 -45.18 17.63 0.98
CA PHE A 632 -44.32 18.81 0.82
C PHE A 632 -44.96 19.97 0.05
N LEU A 633 -46.03 19.76 -0.72
CA LEU A 633 -46.66 20.80 -1.56
C LEU A 633 -48.12 21.03 -1.20
N ASP A 634 -48.91 19.96 -1.18
CA ASP A 634 -50.38 20.09 -1.21
C ASP A 634 -51.04 20.06 0.17
N CYS A 635 -50.35 19.56 1.19
CA CYS A 635 -50.88 19.48 2.55
C CYS A 635 -51.00 20.88 3.17
N TRP A 636 -52.04 21.13 3.97
CA TRP A 636 -52.24 22.41 4.63
C TRP A 636 -51.04 22.80 5.51
N ASP A 637 -50.47 21.85 6.25
CA ASP A 637 -49.28 22.08 7.05
C ASP A 637 -48.07 22.49 6.21
N ALA A 638 -47.93 21.91 5.01
CA ALA A 638 -46.82 22.22 4.10
C ALA A 638 -46.94 23.65 3.56
N VAL A 639 -48.13 24.00 3.06
CA VAL A 639 -48.43 25.35 2.54
C VAL A 639 -48.17 26.41 3.62
N PHE A 640 -48.64 26.16 4.85
CA PHE A 640 -48.44 27.07 5.97
C PHE A 640 -46.97 27.20 6.36
N GLN A 641 -46.23 26.09 6.43
CA GLN A 641 -44.79 26.14 6.73
C GLN A 641 -44.00 26.89 5.66
N TRP A 642 -44.30 26.69 4.38
CA TRP A 642 -43.60 27.38 3.31
C TRP A 642 -43.88 28.88 3.31
N ASP A 643 -45.13 29.30 3.54
CA ASP A 643 -45.50 30.72 3.67
C ASP A 643 -44.74 31.39 4.84
N ILE A 644 -44.71 30.76 6.00
CA ILE A 644 -43.91 31.23 7.15
C ILE A 644 -42.43 31.36 6.77
N LEU A 645 -41.87 30.34 6.11
CA LEU A 645 -40.46 30.29 5.77
C LEU A 645 -40.08 31.37 4.75
N GLN A 646 -40.87 31.55 3.69
CA GLN A 646 -40.65 32.58 2.67
C GLN A 646 -40.71 33.99 3.27
N ARG A 647 -41.68 34.26 4.14
CA ARG A 647 -41.79 35.54 4.88
C ARG A 647 -40.60 35.77 5.79
N THR A 648 -40.17 34.73 6.51
CA THR A 648 -39.03 34.80 7.44
C THR A 648 -37.71 35.06 6.70
N LEU A 649 -37.49 34.37 5.58
CA LEU A 649 -36.27 34.53 4.78
C LEU A 649 -36.31 35.73 3.83
N LYS A 650 -37.48 36.37 3.67
CA LYS A 650 -37.74 37.43 2.67
C LYS A 650 -37.30 37.01 1.27
N LYS A 651 -37.60 35.77 0.89
CA LYS A 651 -37.23 35.18 -0.40
C LYS A 651 -38.37 34.33 -0.95
N ASP A 652 -38.67 34.53 -2.22
CA ASP A 652 -39.55 33.65 -2.96
C ASP A 652 -38.81 32.36 -3.33
N LEU A 653 -39.20 31.28 -2.67
CA LEU A 653 -38.72 29.94 -2.95
C LEU A 653 -39.59 29.29 -4.04
N PRO A 654 -39.02 28.62 -5.06
CA PRO A 654 -39.80 27.90 -6.06
C PRO A 654 -40.39 26.61 -5.47
N ILE A 655 -41.61 26.70 -4.92
CA ILE A 655 -42.33 25.57 -4.29
C ILE A 655 -43.00 24.73 -5.40
N THR A 656 -42.20 23.92 -6.07
CA THR A 656 -42.64 22.99 -7.12
C THR A 656 -42.10 21.59 -6.85
N GLU A 657 -42.66 20.56 -7.51
CA GLU A 657 -42.11 19.20 -7.41
C GLU A 657 -40.62 19.15 -7.81
N TYR A 658 -40.23 20.00 -8.76
CA TYR A 658 -38.83 20.17 -9.13
C TYR A 658 -38.02 20.87 -8.03
N GLY A 659 -38.50 22.00 -7.51
CA GLY A 659 -37.75 22.82 -6.54
C GLY A 659 -37.55 22.20 -5.15
N ILE A 660 -38.45 21.32 -4.69
CA ILE A 660 -38.23 20.58 -3.44
C ILE A 660 -37.12 19.53 -3.61
N ARG A 661 -36.91 19.06 -4.84
CA ARG A 661 -35.89 18.06 -5.15
C ARG A 661 -34.55 18.71 -5.49
N PHE A 662 -34.49 19.77 -6.29
CA PHE A 662 -33.25 20.28 -6.90
C PHE A 662 -32.76 21.61 -6.34
#